data_AF-A0A4U1IKX2-F1
#
_entry.id   AF-A0A4U1IKX2-F1
#
_cell.length_a   1.000
_cell.length_b   1.000
_cell.length_c   1.000
_cell.angle_alpha   90.00
_cell.angle_beta   90.00
_cell.angle_gamma   90.00
#
_symmetry.space_group_name_H-M   'P 1'
#
loop_
_entity.id
_entity.type
_entity.pdbx_description
1 polymer ?
#
loop_
_entity_poly.entity_id
_entity_poly.type
_entity_poly.pdbx_seq_one_letter_code
_entity_poly.pdbx_strand_id
1 'polypeptide(L)'
;EGKGGGKGTTLAAEALSIRRNPAKIRGVGDPGSEGPELFPEAISLRDLAERPLGALESRDVLPHAARAIRKEPVWWVRRSAVRAAAAAGGKDALPLLVASLADPFWRVRHAAVQALVVLGEDDSDVRDAVSHAAANDPTGTVSSAAHYLGAAWSGAAETPAATASLPVLLSEGLADEDPAVVTARLEKVDPSAVPAAALVAWLGDPHAALRALARRRLRERNDPDAFLLALRWLDEPRVPHAAAEVRAVLDRLGSREDLPLARRVLAADPPSPGALAWAAEVLAVRGSAEDLARVRGLAKSGAPELRAAAVTGLLRDQRSLPIVLGALDDPDEDVRAAALAGWEHRPGSPRILAAWAEALLAAAPSAVSARERRAVAEAAALLGDDPLLARAVADADPATRAIALAARAASGDLPPAEGARALADEDPWIRAAVQDPVAALSAVVSDPDPGVRRQAMMLVFRHHEALAPDDVRAAALASALAPDPFLRARAADLLAPADDPLHPDALRALLRLSQDRTPMVRAAAASALEGVVDLEDRLLGLLDPSKPEPDEAVRTSAYTWLLRDGDDRALARLAAALSPGAEGALVKAHLEALTLVLPDEAFAKQPSLVQHRPASPPAAEPPRKRAPAAARPEGVLLRPLGTTGLFVSPLVVSGAHGLVASSFADARDAGVNAFFWEPRYHELTRFLRSRRAGRDRLVLVAGTYHSGPDALRADVERTLARLRIDWIDVFLLFWVRSPDRLADDDYDALARLRDEGKLRAFGFSTHDRAVAVGALQKRPWPVVMTRHSAAHPGAETQLLPEALARGTGVLTFTATSYGRLLRPASSSGDAPETTPPTAPDCYRYSLTQPGVSATLTAPRSHRELVENLTVLARPTLPEDALPALRAHGERIRAETRRFDALVRRAPGGPRDRLRALLEEDTTRPDEALPPEPKM
;
A
#
# COMPACT_ATOMS: atom_id res chain seq x y z
N GLU A 1 -45.62 -26.35 -19.99
CA GLU A 1 -44.95 -27.29 -19.07
C GLU A 1 -43.55 -27.58 -19.62
N GLY A 2 -42.41 -27.39 -18.96
CA GLY A 2 -42.03 -26.50 -17.87
C GLY A 2 -40.63 -25.96 -18.21
N LYS A 3 -40.39 -24.66 -17.96
CA LYS A 3 -39.07 -24.04 -18.02
C LYS A 3 -38.68 -23.68 -16.59
N GLY A 4 -37.75 -24.43 -16.01
CA GLY A 4 -37.10 -24.09 -14.75
C GLY A 4 -36.14 -22.93 -14.97
N GLY A 5 -36.49 -21.76 -14.43
CA GLY A 5 -35.63 -20.58 -14.41
C GLY A 5 -34.50 -20.74 -13.41
N GLY A 6 -33.26 -20.56 -13.87
CA GLY A 6 -32.07 -20.53 -13.03
C GLY A 6 -32.13 -19.35 -12.06
N LYS A 7 -32.26 -19.66 -10.77
CA LYS A 7 -31.99 -18.76 -9.64
C LYS A 7 -30.50 -18.92 -9.29
N GLY A 8 -29.72 -17.84 -9.39
CA GLY A 8 -28.31 -17.79 -9.00
C GLY A 8 -27.89 -16.32 -8.89
N THR A 9 -28.22 -15.70 -7.76
CA THR A 9 -28.20 -14.25 -7.57
C THR A 9 -26.90 -13.74 -6.92
N THR A 10 -26.37 -12.65 -7.48
CA THR A 10 -25.43 -11.67 -6.90
C THR A 10 -24.00 -12.07 -6.54
N LEU A 11 -23.72 -13.24 -5.95
CA LEU A 11 -22.35 -13.69 -5.66
C LEU A 11 -21.64 -14.18 -6.94
N ALA A 12 -22.36 -14.90 -7.79
CA ALA A 12 -21.93 -15.22 -9.15
C ALA A 12 -21.66 -13.95 -9.98
N ALA A 13 -22.39 -12.86 -9.74
CA ALA A 13 -22.16 -11.58 -10.43
C ALA A 13 -20.89 -10.85 -9.97
N GLU A 14 -20.40 -11.04 -8.73
CA GLU A 14 -19.08 -10.56 -8.30
C GLU A 14 -17.95 -11.40 -8.94
N ALA A 15 -18.14 -12.72 -9.07
CA ALA A 15 -17.21 -13.59 -9.80
C ALA A 15 -17.20 -13.33 -11.32
N LEU A 16 -18.37 -13.07 -11.93
CA LEU A 16 -18.53 -12.68 -13.33
C LEU A 16 -18.13 -11.22 -13.60
N SER A 17 -18.26 -10.31 -12.62
CA SER A 17 -17.75 -8.93 -12.72
C SER A 17 -16.22 -8.90 -12.70
N ILE A 18 -15.56 -9.86 -12.05
CA ILE A 18 -14.10 -10.05 -12.11
C ILE A 18 -13.68 -10.52 -13.52
N ARG A 19 -14.50 -11.35 -14.20
CA ARG A 19 -14.29 -11.72 -15.61
C ARG A 19 -14.52 -10.57 -16.61
N ARG A 20 -15.31 -9.55 -16.27
CA ARG A 20 -15.74 -8.49 -17.23
C ARG A 20 -15.07 -7.12 -17.06
N ASN A 21 -14.38 -6.83 -15.95
CA ASN A 21 -13.72 -5.53 -15.78
C ASN A 21 -12.50 -5.57 -14.83
N PRO A 22 -11.26 -5.75 -15.34
CA PRO A 22 -10.03 -5.84 -14.53
C PRO A 22 -9.64 -4.54 -13.81
N ALA A 23 -10.26 -3.39 -14.12
CA ALA A 23 -9.94 -2.10 -13.49
C ALA A 23 -10.36 -1.96 -12.01
N LYS A 24 -11.15 -2.91 -11.47
CA LYS A 24 -11.63 -2.88 -10.07
C LYS A 24 -10.64 -3.43 -9.03
N ILE A 25 -9.45 -3.89 -9.44
CA ILE A 25 -8.42 -4.45 -8.55
C ILE A 25 -7.45 -3.38 -8.01
N ARG A 26 -7.40 -2.18 -8.63
CA ARG A 26 -6.52 -1.09 -8.18
C ARG A 26 -7.03 -0.41 -6.91
N GLY A 27 -6.61 -0.94 -5.77
CA GLY A 27 -6.83 -0.36 -4.44
C GLY A 27 -5.50 -0.08 -3.73
N VAL A 28 -4.92 1.09 -4.03
CA VAL A 28 -3.95 1.88 -3.22
C VAL A 28 -2.83 1.08 -2.53
N GLY A 29 -1.76 0.83 -3.27
CA GLY A 29 -0.40 0.69 -2.73
C GLY A 29 0.38 1.98 -3.00
N ASP A 30 1.10 2.48 -2.01
CA ASP A 30 1.91 3.70 -2.04
C ASP A 30 3.21 3.45 -2.84
N PRO A 31 3.55 4.21 -3.90
CA PRO A 31 4.82 4.11 -4.61
C PRO A 31 5.77 5.18 -4.07
N GLY A 32 6.70 4.79 -3.20
CA GLY A 32 7.58 5.75 -2.52
C GLY A 32 8.89 5.15 -2.02
N SER A 33 9.69 4.56 -2.91
CA SER A 33 11.13 4.42 -2.72
C SER A 33 11.81 4.23 -4.09
N GLU A 34 12.40 5.30 -4.61
CA GLU A 34 13.28 5.27 -5.78
C GLU A 34 14.69 4.83 -5.36
N GLY A 35 15.23 3.83 -6.04
CA GLY A 35 16.65 3.54 -6.21
C GLY A 35 16.87 3.08 -7.66
N PRO A 36 18.00 3.42 -8.32
CA PRO A 36 18.23 3.01 -9.69
C PRO A 36 18.81 1.59 -9.70
N GLU A 37 17.95 0.58 -9.87
CA GLU A 37 18.38 -0.79 -10.18
C GLU A 37 18.09 -1.10 -11.64
N LEU A 38 19.15 -1.30 -12.41
CA LEU A 38 19.11 -1.96 -13.71
C LEU A 38 18.70 -3.42 -13.45
N PHE A 39 17.60 -3.84 -14.08
CA PHE A 39 16.93 -5.14 -13.98
C PHE A 39 16.04 -5.31 -12.73
N PRO A 40 14.72 -5.05 -12.82
CA PRO A 40 13.81 -5.35 -11.73
C PRO A 40 13.73 -6.86 -11.50
N GLU A 41 13.91 -7.26 -10.24
CA GLU A 41 13.67 -8.60 -9.73
C GLU A 41 12.27 -9.12 -10.14
N ALA A 42 12.25 -10.37 -10.60
CA ALA A 42 11.16 -11.37 -10.63
C ALA A 42 9.69 -10.92 -10.60
N ILE A 43 8.85 -11.59 -11.42
CA ILE A 43 7.39 -11.66 -11.23
C ILE A 43 7.12 -12.02 -9.76
N SER A 44 6.76 -11.02 -8.96
CA SER A 44 6.37 -11.21 -7.59
C SER A 44 4.97 -11.83 -7.60
N LEU A 45 4.59 -12.58 -6.57
CA LEU A 45 3.17 -12.91 -6.33
C LEU A 45 2.29 -11.63 -6.27
N ARG A 46 2.90 -10.45 -6.10
CA ARG A 46 2.29 -9.14 -6.30
C ARG A 46 1.87 -8.89 -7.75
N ASP A 47 2.66 -9.29 -8.73
CA ASP A 47 2.39 -9.12 -10.17
C ASP A 47 1.33 -10.11 -10.67
N LEU A 48 1.26 -11.31 -10.09
CA LEU A 48 0.16 -12.26 -10.31
C LEU A 48 -1.18 -11.74 -9.77
N ALA A 49 -1.17 -10.87 -8.76
CA ALA A 49 -2.38 -10.21 -8.27
C ALA A 49 -2.89 -9.12 -9.23
N GLU A 50 -2.06 -8.66 -10.18
CA GLU A 50 -2.38 -7.62 -11.16
C GLU A 50 -2.69 -8.16 -12.57
N ARG A 51 -2.38 -9.44 -12.85
CA ARG A 51 -2.70 -10.10 -14.13
C ARG A 51 -4.17 -10.56 -14.22
N PRO A 52 -4.76 -10.61 -15.43
CA PRO A 52 -6.07 -11.22 -15.64
C PRO A 52 -6.03 -12.71 -15.29
N LEU A 53 -6.74 -13.10 -14.21
CA LEU A 53 -6.78 -14.47 -13.65
C LEU A 53 -7.29 -15.57 -14.62
N GLY A 54 -7.71 -15.21 -15.83
CA GLY A 54 -8.29 -16.15 -16.81
C GLY A 54 -7.30 -16.82 -17.76
N ALA A 55 -6.01 -16.48 -17.69
CA ALA A 55 -4.98 -16.96 -18.61
C ALA A 55 -4.02 -18.02 -18.01
N LEU A 56 -4.24 -18.47 -16.77
CA LEU A 56 -3.34 -19.37 -16.06
C LEU A 56 -4.00 -20.73 -15.84
N GLU A 57 -3.30 -21.81 -16.20
CA GLU A 57 -3.76 -23.18 -15.97
C GLU A 57 -3.65 -23.58 -14.49
N SER A 58 -4.56 -24.46 -14.02
CA SER A 58 -4.62 -24.88 -12.62
C SER A 58 -3.31 -25.52 -12.13
N ARG A 59 -2.62 -26.27 -13.01
CA ARG A 59 -1.38 -26.99 -12.71
C ARG A 59 -0.23 -26.06 -12.31
N ASP A 60 -0.21 -24.85 -12.83
CA ASP A 60 0.85 -23.87 -12.55
C ASP A 60 0.54 -23.01 -11.33
N VAL A 61 -0.75 -22.75 -11.05
CA VAL A 61 -1.16 -21.81 -10.00
C VAL A 61 -1.23 -22.47 -8.62
N LEU A 62 -1.76 -23.70 -8.54
CA LEU A 62 -2.09 -24.32 -7.24
C LEU A 62 -0.87 -24.56 -6.34
N PRO A 63 0.29 -25.05 -6.83
CA PRO A 63 1.48 -25.23 -5.98
C PRO A 63 1.98 -23.90 -5.39
N HIS A 64 2.04 -22.85 -6.22
CA HIS A 64 2.46 -21.52 -5.79
C HIS A 64 1.48 -20.91 -4.77
N ALA A 65 0.17 -21.06 -5.00
CA ALA A 65 -0.84 -20.61 -4.07
C ALA A 65 -0.76 -21.35 -2.73
N ALA A 66 -0.54 -22.67 -2.75
CA ALA A 66 -0.38 -23.48 -1.55
C ALA A 66 0.80 -23.01 -0.70
N ARG A 67 1.96 -22.73 -1.33
CA ARG A 67 3.13 -22.18 -0.65
C ARG A 67 2.84 -20.80 -0.05
N ALA A 68 2.25 -19.90 -0.83
CA ALA A 68 1.90 -18.55 -0.39
C ALA A 68 0.94 -18.56 0.81
N ILE A 69 -0.15 -19.33 0.75
CA ILE A 69 -1.14 -19.44 1.83
C ILE A 69 -0.49 -19.91 3.15
N ARG A 70 0.52 -20.79 3.08
CA ARG A 70 1.21 -21.29 4.28
C ARG A 70 2.26 -20.34 4.84
N LYS A 71 3.09 -19.72 3.97
CA LYS A 71 4.34 -19.08 4.40
C LYS A 71 4.38 -17.57 4.26
N GLU A 72 3.51 -16.98 3.43
CA GLU A 72 3.58 -15.55 3.14
C GLU A 72 3.11 -14.72 4.34
N PRO A 73 3.96 -13.84 4.91
CA PRO A 73 3.56 -13.00 6.03
C PRO A 73 2.49 -11.96 5.69
N VAL A 74 2.44 -11.54 4.42
CA VAL A 74 1.54 -10.50 3.96
C VAL A 74 0.15 -11.05 3.64
N TRP A 75 -0.82 -10.74 4.49
CA TRP A 75 -2.19 -11.28 4.38
C TRP A 75 -2.88 -10.97 3.04
N TRP A 76 -2.58 -9.83 2.39
CA TRP A 76 -3.24 -9.51 1.12
C TRP A 76 -2.69 -10.32 -0.04
N VAL A 77 -1.42 -10.76 0.03
CA VAL A 77 -0.83 -11.70 -0.93
C VAL A 77 -1.46 -13.07 -0.74
N ARG A 78 -1.60 -13.57 0.50
CA ARG A 78 -2.34 -14.81 0.79
C ARG A 78 -3.78 -14.77 0.28
N ARG A 79 -4.49 -13.67 0.53
CA ARG A 79 -5.85 -13.46 0.02
C ARG A 79 -5.90 -13.53 -1.51
N SER A 80 -4.94 -12.93 -2.19
CA SER A 80 -4.84 -13.00 -3.65
C SER A 80 -4.55 -14.43 -4.12
N ALA A 81 -3.67 -15.16 -3.43
CA ALA A 81 -3.38 -16.57 -3.71
C ALA A 81 -4.64 -17.46 -3.58
N VAL A 82 -5.45 -17.27 -2.54
CA VAL A 82 -6.73 -17.99 -2.38
C VAL A 82 -7.67 -17.71 -3.56
N ARG A 83 -7.78 -16.44 -3.98
CA ARG A 83 -8.63 -16.05 -5.11
C ARG A 83 -8.13 -16.59 -6.44
N ALA A 84 -6.81 -16.59 -6.65
CA ALA A 84 -6.19 -17.15 -7.84
C ALA A 84 -6.39 -18.66 -7.90
N ALA A 85 -6.19 -19.36 -6.78
CA ALA A 85 -6.45 -20.80 -6.69
C ALA A 85 -7.91 -21.14 -7.00
N ALA A 86 -8.88 -20.39 -6.43
CA ALA A 86 -10.29 -20.57 -6.73
C ALA A 86 -10.63 -20.33 -8.22
N ALA A 87 -10.06 -19.27 -8.81
CA ALA A 87 -10.33 -18.90 -10.20
C ALA A 87 -9.73 -19.86 -11.22
N ALA A 88 -8.50 -20.34 -10.98
CA ALA A 88 -7.77 -21.22 -11.89
C ALA A 88 -8.10 -22.71 -11.66
N GLY A 89 -8.24 -23.14 -10.41
CA GLY A 89 -8.39 -24.56 -10.04
C GLY A 89 -9.82 -25.02 -9.80
N GLY A 90 -10.79 -24.13 -9.57
CA GLY A 90 -12.16 -24.55 -9.25
C GLY A 90 -12.20 -25.57 -8.11
N LYS A 91 -12.73 -26.78 -8.39
CA LYS A 91 -12.80 -27.90 -7.42
C LYS A 91 -11.43 -28.51 -7.09
N ASP A 92 -10.45 -28.44 -7.98
CA ASP A 92 -9.08 -28.91 -7.71
C ASP A 92 -8.40 -28.07 -6.60
N ALA A 93 -8.87 -26.83 -6.40
CA ALA A 93 -8.39 -25.97 -5.32
C ALA A 93 -9.05 -26.25 -3.97
N LEU A 94 -10.05 -27.14 -3.89
CA LEU A 94 -10.84 -27.38 -2.69
C LEU A 94 -10.01 -27.64 -1.42
N PRO A 95 -8.94 -28.47 -1.44
CA PRO A 95 -8.08 -28.65 -0.27
C PRO A 95 -7.45 -27.35 0.23
N LEU A 96 -7.01 -26.48 -0.69
CA LEU A 96 -6.40 -25.18 -0.35
C LEU A 96 -7.44 -24.19 0.19
N LEU A 97 -8.64 -24.18 -0.38
CA LEU A 97 -9.73 -23.31 0.07
C LEU A 97 -10.20 -23.70 1.48
N VAL A 98 -10.35 -25.00 1.75
CA VAL A 98 -10.69 -25.52 3.07
C VAL A 98 -9.58 -25.20 4.09
N ALA A 99 -8.31 -25.44 3.75
CA ALA A 99 -7.19 -25.08 4.63
C ALA A 99 -7.14 -23.57 4.94
N SER A 100 -7.51 -22.72 3.98
CA SER A 100 -7.54 -21.26 4.14
C SER A 100 -8.63 -20.75 5.08
N LEU A 101 -9.62 -21.58 5.43
CA LEU A 101 -10.58 -21.25 6.49
C LEU A 101 -9.92 -21.13 7.86
N ALA A 102 -8.77 -21.76 8.08
CA ALA A 102 -8.00 -21.67 9.32
C ALA A 102 -7.01 -20.49 9.35
N ASP A 103 -6.94 -19.64 8.32
CA ASP A 103 -5.96 -18.53 8.28
C ASP A 103 -6.16 -17.57 9.48
N PRO A 104 -5.09 -17.12 10.14
CA PRO A 104 -5.20 -16.23 11.29
C PRO A 104 -5.81 -14.86 10.96
N PHE A 105 -5.77 -14.45 9.69
CA PHE A 105 -6.31 -13.19 9.24
C PHE A 105 -7.65 -13.37 8.53
N TRP A 106 -8.70 -12.78 9.11
CA TRP A 106 -10.07 -12.96 8.65
C TRP A 106 -10.34 -12.59 7.18
N ARG A 107 -9.55 -11.69 6.56
CA ARG A 107 -9.75 -11.34 5.15
C ARG A 107 -9.31 -12.46 4.20
N VAL A 108 -8.38 -13.32 4.63
CA VAL A 108 -7.99 -14.53 3.90
C VAL A 108 -9.11 -15.56 4.05
N ARG A 109 -9.57 -15.80 5.29
CA ARG A 109 -10.74 -16.66 5.56
C ARG A 109 -11.96 -16.24 4.74
N HIS A 110 -12.24 -14.95 4.68
CA HIS A 110 -13.35 -14.41 3.88
C HIS A 110 -13.19 -14.73 2.39
N ALA A 111 -11.99 -14.63 1.81
CA ALA A 111 -11.80 -14.99 0.42
C ALA A 111 -12.05 -16.48 0.15
N ALA A 112 -11.66 -17.35 1.09
CA ALA A 112 -11.97 -18.78 1.02
C ALA A 112 -13.47 -19.03 1.15
N VAL A 113 -14.16 -18.38 2.09
CA VAL A 113 -15.62 -18.42 2.23
C VAL A 113 -16.30 -17.98 0.93
N GLN A 114 -15.87 -16.86 0.31
CA GLN A 114 -16.45 -16.38 -0.95
C GLN A 114 -16.33 -17.42 -2.07
N ALA A 115 -15.18 -18.10 -2.17
CA ALA A 115 -14.97 -19.15 -3.17
C ALA A 115 -15.83 -20.39 -2.88
N LEU A 116 -15.88 -20.83 -1.62
CA LEU A 116 -16.61 -22.03 -1.21
C LEU A 116 -18.12 -21.86 -1.27
N VAL A 117 -18.66 -20.66 -1.05
CA VAL A 117 -20.09 -20.41 -1.28
C VAL A 117 -20.45 -20.78 -2.72
N VAL A 118 -19.74 -20.22 -3.69
CA VAL A 118 -19.99 -20.46 -5.12
C VAL A 118 -19.77 -21.91 -5.51
N LEU A 119 -18.69 -22.54 -5.04
CA LEU A 119 -18.40 -23.94 -5.37
C LEU A 119 -19.40 -24.92 -4.75
N GLY A 120 -19.95 -24.61 -3.58
CA GLY A 120 -20.86 -25.50 -2.84
C GLY A 120 -22.35 -25.29 -3.12
N GLU A 121 -22.75 -24.31 -3.95
CA GLU A 121 -24.15 -24.05 -4.29
C GLU A 121 -24.83 -25.29 -4.89
N ASP A 122 -24.15 -25.99 -5.81
CA ASP A 122 -24.68 -27.17 -6.51
C ASP A 122 -23.83 -28.45 -6.34
N ASP A 123 -22.81 -28.43 -5.47
CA ASP A 123 -21.87 -29.55 -5.29
C ASP A 123 -21.92 -30.11 -3.86
N SER A 124 -22.36 -31.36 -3.69
CA SER A 124 -22.40 -32.03 -2.38
C SER A 124 -21.01 -32.38 -1.85
N ASP A 125 -20.05 -32.71 -2.70
CA ASP A 125 -18.72 -33.11 -2.26
C ASP A 125 -17.96 -31.92 -1.64
N VAL A 126 -18.18 -30.71 -2.17
CA VAL A 126 -17.65 -29.47 -1.57
C VAL A 126 -18.22 -29.26 -0.18
N ARG A 127 -19.53 -29.48 0.00
CA ARG A 127 -20.23 -29.34 1.29
C ARG A 127 -19.76 -30.39 2.30
N ASP A 128 -19.54 -31.63 1.84
CA ASP A 128 -19.05 -32.73 2.66
C ASP A 128 -17.59 -32.50 3.08
N ALA A 129 -16.72 -32.01 2.19
CA ALA A 129 -15.33 -31.69 2.51
C ALA A 129 -15.22 -30.59 3.58
N VAL A 130 -16.04 -29.54 3.48
CA VAL A 130 -16.10 -28.47 4.49
C VAL A 130 -16.61 -29.02 5.83
N SER A 131 -17.64 -29.87 5.81
CA SER A 131 -18.21 -30.48 7.01
C SER A 131 -17.21 -31.42 7.70
N HIS A 132 -16.48 -32.21 6.92
CA HIS A 132 -15.42 -33.09 7.42
C HIS A 132 -14.27 -32.29 8.06
N ALA A 133 -13.84 -31.20 7.42
CA ALA A 133 -12.81 -30.33 8.00
C ALA A 133 -13.28 -29.65 9.29
N ALA A 134 -14.55 -29.24 9.35
CA ALA A 134 -15.14 -28.65 10.55
C ALA A 134 -15.24 -29.63 11.73
N ALA A 135 -15.47 -30.92 11.47
CA ALA A 135 -15.51 -31.97 12.50
C ALA A 135 -14.13 -32.26 13.12
N ASN A 136 -13.06 -31.97 12.37
CA ASN A 136 -11.67 -32.20 12.77
C ASN A 136 -10.91 -30.91 13.14
N ASP A 137 -11.63 -29.82 13.44
CA ASP A 137 -11.02 -28.52 13.75
C ASP A 137 -10.88 -28.29 15.27
N PRO A 138 -9.66 -28.42 15.84
CA PRO A 138 -9.44 -28.22 17.27
C PRO A 138 -9.57 -26.75 17.69
N THR A 139 -9.50 -25.81 16.75
CA THR A 139 -9.51 -24.36 17.05
C THR A 139 -10.91 -23.74 17.00
N GLY A 140 -11.87 -24.42 16.36
CA GLY A 140 -13.22 -23.91 16.10
C GLY A 140 -13.31 -22.80 15.02
N THR A 141 -12.19 -22.42 14.39
CA THR A 141 -12.11 -21.43 13.31
C THR A 141 -12.82 -21.90 12.04
N VAL A 142 -12.47 -23.11 11.60
CA VAL A 142 -13.02 -23.79 10.42
C VAL A 142 -14.46 -24.18 10.71
N SER A 143 -14.77 -24.68 11.91
CA SER A 143 -16.16 -25.00 12.28
C SER A 143 -17.07 -23.75 12.23
N SER A 144 -16.57 -22.61 12.70
CA SER A 144 -17.30 -21.33 12.59
C SER A 144 -17.55 -20.92 11.13
N ALA A 145 -16.54 -21.05 10.27
CA ALA A 145 -16.69 -20.77 8.85
C ALA A 145 -17.64 -21.75 8.14
N ALA A 146 -17.61 -23.03 8.52
CA ALA A 146 -18.52 -24.04 8.00
C ALA A 146 -19.98 -23.75 8.38
N HIS A 147 -20.26 -23.27 9.60
CA HIS A 147 -21.60 -22.79 9.98
C HIS A 147 -22.05 -21.58 9.15
N TYR A 148 -21.12 -20.69 8.78
CA TYR A 148 -21.44 -19.59 7.87
C TYR A 148 -21.83 -20.11 6.48
N LEU A 149 -21.02 -21.00 5.91
CA LEU A 149 -21.24 -21.62 4.60
C LEU A 149 -22.52 -22.46 4.56
N GLY A 150 -22.75 -23.29 5.58
CA GLY A 150 -23.90 -24.18 5.69
C GLY A 150 -25.24 -23.48 5.50
N ALA A 151 -25.36 -22.24 5.99
CA ALA A 151 -26.59 -21.48 5.78
C ALA A 151 -26.51 -20.32 4.80
N ALA A 152 -25.35 -20.11 4.17
CA ALA A 152 -25.34 -19.55 2.82
C ALA A 152 -25.95 -20.54 1.81
N TRP A 153 -25.65 -21.84 1.92
CA TRP A 153 -26.16 -22.88 1.01
C TRP A 153 -27.62 -23.28 1.27
N SER A 154 -28.04 -23.37 2.53
CA SER A 154 -29.41 -23.82 2.90
C SER A 154 -30.43 -22.68 3.05
N GLY A 155 -29.98 -21.42 3.05
CA GLY A 155 -30.83 -20.25 3.32
C GLY A 155 -31.38 -20.17 4.76
N ALA A 156 -30.95 -21.05 5.67
CA ALA A 156 -31.44 -21.09 7.05
C ALA A 156 -30.84 -19.94 7.91
N ALA A 157 -31.69 -19.35 8.76
CA ALA A 157 -31.36 -18.15 9.52
C ALA A 157 -30.67 -18.42 10.87
N GLU A 158 -30.38 -19.68 11.22
CA GLU A 158 -29.81 -19.99 12.53
C GLU A 158 -28.37 -19.50 12.63
N THR A 159 -28.16 -18.57 13.56
CA THR A 159 -26.84 -18.07 13.95
C THR A 159 -26.52 -18.70 15.32
N PRO A 160 -25.62 -19.67 15.41
CA PRO A 160 -25.15 -20.13 16.72
C PRO A 160 -24.52 -18.96 17.48
N ALA A 161 -24.66 -18.96 18.81
CA ALA A 161 -24.06 -17.94 19.66
C ALA A 161 -22.55 -17.89 19.41
N ALA A 162 -22.00 -16.69 19.21
CA ALA A 162 -20.56 -16.51 19.09
C ALA A 162 -19.91 -17.02 20.38
N THR A 163 -19.08 -18.05 20.29
CA THR A 163 -18.18 -18.44 21.37
C THR A 163 -17.19 -17.30 21.53
N ALA A 164 -17.31 -16.55 22.65
CA ALA A 164 -16.36 -15.52 22.99
C ALA A 164 -14.97 -16.14 23.10
N SER A 165 -13.98 -15.55 22.42
CA SER A 165 -12.58 -15.87 22.69
C SER A 165 -12.34 -15.65 24.19
N LEU A 166 -11.96 -16.72 24.90
CA LEU A 166 -11.62 -16.64 26.33
C LEU A 166 -10.56 -15.55 26.54
N PRO A 167 -10.66 -14.73 27.61
CA PRO A 167 -9.67 -13.70 27.89
C PRO A 167 -8.27 -14.32 27.93
N VAL A 168 -7.35 -13.70 27.19
CA VAL A 168 -5.92 -13.99 27.31
C VAL A 168 -5.50 -13.65 28.74
N LEU A 169 -4.54 -14.42 29.28
CA LEU A 169 -3.68 -14.08 30.42
C LEU A 169 -3.00 -12.71 30.18
N LEU A 170 -3.79 -11.64 30.19
CA LEU A 170 -3.31 -10.27 30.25
C LEU A 170 -3.24 -9.99 31.75
N SER A 171 -2.06 -9.57 32.21
CA SER A 171 -1.83 -9.18 33.60
C SER A 171 -2.99 -8.33 34.11
N GLU A 172 -3.68 -8.82 35.15
CA GLU A 172 -4.84 -8.17 35.74
C GLU A 172 -4.53 -6.68 35.95
N GLY A 173 -5.35 -5.80 35.37
CA GLY A 173 -5.19 -4.34 35.45
C GLY A 173 -4.55 -3.63 34.25
N LEU A 174 -3.79 -4.32 33.38
CA LEU A 174 -3.25 -3.73 32.13
C LEU A 174 -4.15 -3.97 30.91
N ALA A 175 -4.96 -5.01 30.93
CA ALA A 175 -5.85 -5.38 29.85
C ALA A 175 -6.91 -4.31 29.58
N ASP A 176 -7.15 -4.00 28.30
CA ASP A 176 -8.26 -3.15 27.87
C ASP A 176 -8.63 -3.49 26.41
N GLU A 177 -9.89 -3.28 26.02
CA GLU A 177 -10.33 -3.45 24.62
C GLU A 177 -9.74 -2.39 23.68
N ASP A 178 -9.33 -1.24 24.22
CA ASP A 178 -8.67 -0.14 23.55
C ASP A 178 -7.14 -0.20 23.76
N PRO A 179 -6.36 -0.54 22.73
CA PRO A 179 -4.91 -0.67 22.84
C PRO A 179 -4.21 0.67 23.09
N ALA A 180 -4.87 1.82 22.88
CA ALA A 180 -4.32 3.12 23.26
C ALA A 180 -4.28 3.25 24.80
N VAL A 181 -5.30 2.75 25.49
CA VAL A 181 -5.36 2.67 26.96
C VAL A 181 -4.29 1.70 27.46
N VAL A 182 -4.20 0.50 26.86
CA VAL A 182 -3.14 -0.48 27.18
C VAL A 182 -1.76 0.14 27.02
N THR A 183 -1.51 0.86 25.91
CA THR A 183 -0.23 1.53 25.65
C THR A 183 0.09 2.57 26.73
N ALA A 184 -0.88 3.43 27.09
CA ALA A 184 -0.68 4.48 28.09
C ALA A 184 -0.48 3.92 29.51
N ARG A 185 -1.18 2.83 29.87
CA ARG A 185 -0.96 2.12 31.14
C ARG A 185 0.42 1.47 31.16
N LEU A 186 0.80 0.79 30.08
CA LEU A 186 2.09 0.13 29.95
C LEU A 186 3.27 1.12 30.04
N GLU A 187 3.12 2.36 29.54
CA GLU A 187 4.14 3.39 29.72
C GLU A 187 4.38 3.74 31.20
N LYS A 188 3.34 3.72 32.04
CA LYS A 188 3.40 4.09 33.45
C LYS A 188 3.82 2.95 34.38
N VAL A 189 3.66 1.70 33.95
CA VAL A 189 4.01 0.53 34.76
C VAL A 189 5.51 0.27 34.73
N ASP A 190 6.04 -0.17 35.87
CA ASP A 190 7.43 -0.60 35.99
C ASP A 190 7.73 -1.74 34.99
N PRO A 191 8.81 -1.64 34.18
CA PRO A 191 9.13 -2.67 33.19
C PRO A 191 9.24 -4.10 33.74
N SER A 192 9.69 -4.28 34.99
CA SER A 192 9.90 -5.59 35.60
C SER A 192 8.59 -6.29 36.01
N ALA A 193 7.52 -5.52 36.24
CA ALA A 193 6.21 -6.01 36.66
C ALA A 193 5.37 -6.58 35.51
N VAL A 194 5.79 -6.40 34.26
CA VAL A 194 5.04 -6.85 33.08
C VAL A 194 5.49 -8.26 32.68
N PRO A 195 4.59 -9.26 32.61
CA PRO A 195 4.96 -10.61 32.17
C PRO A 195 5.53 -10.61 30.75
N ALA A 196 6.64 -11.33 30.54
CA ALA A 196 7.27 -11.46 29.22
C ALA A 196 6.31 -11.97 28.15
N ALA A 197 5.44 -12.94 28.50
CA ALA A 197 4.42 -13.48 27.60
C ALA A 197 3.44 -12.41 27.10
N ALA A 198 3.07 -11.43 27.93
CA ALA A 198 2.19 -10.33 27.52
C ALA A 198 2.89 -9.41 26.51
N LEU A 199 4.16 -9.07 26.75
CA LEU A 199 4.96 -8.29 25.81
C LEU A 199 5.12 -8.99 24.45
N VAL A 200 5.41 -10.29 24.46
CA VAL A 200 5.50 -11.10 23.23
C VAL A 200 4.17 -11.16 22.50
N ALA A 201 3.05 -11.26 23.23
CA ALA A 201 1.72 -11.26 22.63
C ALA A 201 1.41 -9.94 21.90
N TRP A 202 1.81 -8.82 22.47
CA TRP A 202 1.58 -7.51 21.88
C TRP A 202 2.43 -7.24 20.64
N LEU A 203 3.47 -8.03 20.32
CA LEU A 203 4.20 -7.89 19.04
C LEU A 203 3.32 -8.17 17.81
N GLY A 204 2.26 -8.97 17.96
CA GLY A 204 1.28 -9.24 16.90
C GLY A 204 0.07 -8.31 16.90
N ASP A 205 0.00 -7.31 17.79
CA ASP A 205 -1.18 -6.44 17.91
C ASP A 205 -1.28 -5.46 16.73
N PRO A 206 -2.46 -5.18 16.15
CA PRO A 206 -2.57 -4.21 15.05
C PRO A 206 -2.20 -2.76 15.44
N HIS A 207 -2.19 -2.41 16.73
CA HIS A 207 -1.86 -1.08 17.22
C HIS A 207 -0.34 -0.82 17.23
N ALA A 208 0.14 0.02 16.31
CA ALA A 208 1.57 0.24 16.10
C ALA A 208 2.32 0.76 17.34
N ALA A 209 1.73 1.67 18.11
CA ALA A 209 2.36 2.21 19.31
C ALA A 209 2.51 1.14 20.42
N LEU A 210 1.53 0.25 20.55
CA LEU A 210 1.58 -0.86 21.52
C LEU A 210 2.69 -1.84 21.14
N ARG A 211 2.76 -2.24 19.86
CA ARG A 211 3.86 -3.09 19.35
C ARG A 211 5.22 -2.47 19.59
N ALA A 212 5.38 -1.19 19.24
CA ALA A 212 6.65 -0.49 19.40
C ALA A 212 7.09 -0.39 20.86
N LEU A 213 6.15 -0.18 21.78
CA LEU A 213 6.40 -0.18 23.22
C LEU A 213 6.76 -1.59 23.72
N ALA A 214 6.01 -2.62 23.32
CA ALA A 214 6.30 -4.00 23.69
C ALA A 214 7.70 -4.45 23.23
N ARG A 215 8.07 -4.15 21.98
CA ARG A 215 9.43 -4.35 21.44
C ARG A 215 10.49 -3.58 22.24
N ARG A 216 10.20 -2.35 22.66
CA ARG A 216 11.13 -1.56 23.49
C ARG A 216 11.32 -2.20 24.86
N ARG A 217 10.23 -2.58 25.54
CA ARG A 217 10.26 -3.22 26.87
C ARG A 217 10.94 -4.60 26.84
N LEU A 218 10.74 -5.41 25.79
CA LEU A 218 11.47 -6.69 25.64
C LEU A 218 12.98 -6.48 25.56
N ARG A 219 13.43 -5.46 24.81
CA ARG A 219 14.85 -5.12 24.70
C ARG A 219 15.43 -4.58 26.01
N GLU A 220 14.69 -3.72 26.71
CA GLU A 220 15.08 -3.18 28.02
C GLU A 220 15.18 -4.30 29.07
N ARG A 221 14.28 -5.28 29.03
CA ARG A 221 14.27 -6.43 29.93
C ARG A 221 15.49 -7.34 29.72
N ASN A 222 15.98 -7.45 28.48
CA ASN A 222 17.13 -8.27 28.09
C ASN A 222 17.10 -9.70 28.66
N ASP A 223 15.94 -10.35 28.56
CA ASP A 223 15.66 -11.65 29.15
C ASP A 223 15.71 -12.76 28.08
N PRO A 224 16.69 -13.68 28.13
CA PRO A 224 16.81 -14.77 27.16
C PRO A 224 15.57 -15.66 27.03
N ASP A 225 14.81 -15.86 28.11
CA ASP A 225 13.59 -16.69 28.07
C ASP A 225 12.46 -15.96 27.33
N ALA A 226 12.37 -14.64 27.52
CA ALA A 226 11.45 -13.80 26.76
C ALA A 226 11.80 -13.78 25.27
N PHE A 227 13.09 -13.81 24.91
CA PHE A 227 13.52 -13.87 23.51
C PHE A 227 13.24 -15.23 22.88
N LEU A 228 13.46 -16.35 23.59
CA LEU A 228 13.06 -17.68 23.12
C LEU A 228 11.55 -17.75 22.87
N LEU A 229 10.75 -17.13 23.74
CA LEU A 229 9.31 -17.04 23.56
C LEU A 229 8.94 -16.23 22.33
N ALA A 230 9.62 -15.10 22.10
CA ALA A 230 9.40 -14.24 20.94
C ALA A 230 9.73 -14.96 19.62
N LEU A 231 10.79 -15.77 19.59
CA LEU A 231 11.22 -16.52 18.40
C LEU A 231 10.12 -17.44 17.84
N ARG A 232 9.14 -17.88 18.63
CA ARG A 232 7.99 -18.69 18.16
C ARG A 232 7.16 -17.97 17.09
N TRP A 233 7.17 -16.64 17.05
CA TRP A 233 6.50 -15.90 15.98
C TRP A 233 7.16 -16.07 14.61
N LEU A 234 8.40 -16.55 14.55
CA LEU A 234 9.05 -16.88 13.27
C LEU A 234 8.48 -18.16 12.64
N ASP A 235 7.88 -19.04 13.45
CA ASP A 235 7.21 -20.27 12.98
C ASP A 235 5.77 -20.00 12.49
N GLU A 236 5.18 -18.86 12.87
CA GLU A 236 3.85 -18.42 12.43
C GLU A 236 3.93 -17.05 11.72
N PRO A 237 4.55 -16.99 10.52
CA PRO A 237 4.76 -15.74 9.81
C PRO A 237 3.43 -15.10 9.36
N ARG A 238 2.32 -15.85 9.32
CA ARG A 238 1.03 -15.38 8.80
C ARG A 238 0.36 -14.34 9.70
N VAL A 239 0.78 -14.25 10.97
CA VAL A 239 0.31 -13.20 11.89
C VAL A 239 0.99 -11.87 11.52
N PRO A 240 0.21 -10.85 11.11
CA PRO A 240 0.78 -9.58 10.67
C PRO A 240 1.67 -8.95 11.73
N HIS A 241 2.77 -8.34 11.28
CA HIS A 241 3.76 -7.62 12.09
C HIS A 241 4.62 -8.48 13.03
N ALA A 242 4.09 -9.56 13.61
CA ALA A 242 4.77 -10.32 14.67
C ALA A 242 6.20 -10.75 14.31
N ALA A 243 6.40 -11.47 13.21
CA ALA A 243 7.73 -11.90 12.78
C ALA A 243 8.70 -10.73 12.50
N ALA A 244 8.19 -9.63 11.92
CA ALA A 244 8.99 -8.43 11.64
C ALA A 244 9.41 -7.70 12.94
N GLU A 245 8.49 -7.62 13.91
CA GLU A 245 8.79 -7.05 15.23
C GLU A 245 9.80 -7.90 15.99
N VAL A 246 9.73 -9.23 15.88
CA VAL A 246 10.71 -10.14 16.47
C VAL A 246 12.08 -9.98 15.83
N ARG A 247 12.18 -9.96 14.50
CA ARG A 247 13.45 -9.65 13.82
C ARG A 247 14.02 -8.31 14.29
N ALA A 248 13.18 -7.28 14.44
CA ALA A 248 13.62 -5.98 14.95
C ALA A 248 14.07 -6.00 16.43
N VAL A 249 13.62 -6.95 17.26
CA VAL A 249 14.19 -7.21 18.59
C VAL A 249 15.60 -7.80 18.43
N LEU A 250 15.73 -8.85 17.60
CA LEU A 250 16.95 -9.64 17.44
C LEU A 250 18.09 -8.85 16.77
N ASP A 251 17.78 -8.01 15.78
CA ASP A 251 18.76 -7.21 15.02
C ASP A 251 19.56 -6.23 15.91
N ARG A 252 19.11 -5.97 17.13
CA ARG A 252 19.79 -5.09 18.09
C ARG A 252 20.47 -5.84 19.23
N LEU A 253 20.43 -7.18 19.25
CA LEU A 253 21.20 -7.96 20.21
C LEU A 253 22.69 -7.88 19.86
N GLY A 254 23.53 -7.79 20.88
CA GLY A 254 24.98 -7.87 20.74
C GLY A 254 25.47 -9.31 20.70
N SER A 255 26.75 -9.48 20.40
CA SER A 255 27.40 -10.80 20.35
C SER A 255 27.44 -11.53 21.69
N ARG A 256 27.26 -10.81 22.81
CA ARG A 256 27.20 -11.39 24.16
C ARG A 256 25.84 -12.01 24.46
N GLU A 257 24.78 -11.55 23.80
CA GLU A 257 23.40 -11.96 24.00
C GLU A 257 22.96 -12.98 22.95
N ASP A 258 23.27 -12.75 21.68
CA ASP A 258 22.76 -13.56 20.57
C ASP A 258 23.36 -14.97 20.50
N LEU A 259 24.67 -15.11 20.76
CA LEU A 259 25.37 -16.39 20.62
C LEU A 259 24.91 -17.42 21.67
N PRO A 260 24.80 -17.09 22.97
CA PRO A 260 24.19 -17.99 23.95
C PRO A 260 22.74 -18.35 23.59
N LEU A 261 21.94 -17.38 23.14
CA LEU A 261 20.55 -17.60 22.75
C LEU A 261 20.45 -18.55 21.55
N ALA A 262 21.28 -18.37 20.52
CA ALA A 262 21.36 -19.26 19.36
C ALA A 262 21.75 -20.70 19.74
N ARG A 263 22.67 -20.87 20.70
CA ARG A 263 23.01 -22.19 21.25
C ARG A 263 21.85 -22.84 21.98
N ARG A 264 21.06 -22.06 22.74
CA ARG A 264 19.84 -22.57 23.41
C ARG A 264 18.81 -23.05 22.39
N VAL A 265 18.60 -22.30 21.32
CA VAL A 265 17.73 -22.73 20.20
C VAL A 265 18.25 -24.04 19.60
N LEU A 266 19.54 -24.10 19.26
CA LEU A 266 20.13 -25.29 18.65
C LEU A 266 20.08 -26.52 19.57
N ALA A 267 20.15 -26.32 20.89
CA ALA A 267 20.09 -27.37 21.90
C ALA A 267 18.72 -28.02 22.04
N ALA A 268 17.64 -27.34 21.65
CA ALA A 268 16.29 -27.89 21.68
C ALA A 268 16.18 -29.12 20.75
N ASP A 269 15.34 -30.09 21.13
CA ASP A 269 15.14 -31.33 20.38
C ASP A 269 13.64 -31.63 20.13
N PRO A 270 13.18 -31.54 18.86
CA PRO A 270 13.81 -30.81 17.77
C PRO A 270 13.74 -29.28 17.99
N PRO A 271 14.65 -28.48 17.39
CA PRO A 271 14.55 -27.02 17.41
C PRO A 271 13.41 -26.55 16.51
N SER A 272 12.79 -25.40 16.81
CA SER A 272 11.75 -24.87 15.91
C SER A 272 12.39 -24.31 14.62
N PRO A 273 11.84 -24.59 13.42
CA PRO A 273 12.47 -24.20 12.15
C PRO A 273 12.75 -22.69 12.03
N GLY A 274 11.80 -21.84 12.42
CA GLY A 274 11.92 -20.39 12.35
C GLY A 274 13.00 -19.85 13.29
N ALA A 275 13.07 -20.37 14.51
CA ALA A 275 14.14 -20.02 15.44
C ALA A 275 15.50 -20.57 14.98
N LEU A 276 15.52 -21.79 14.45
CA LEU A 276 16.73 -22.44 13.93
C LEU A 276 17.34 -21.64 12.78
N ALA A 277 16.54 -21.11 11.85
CA ALA A 277 17.04 -20.31 10.75
C ALA A 277 17.85 -19.10 11.27
N TRP A 278 17.28 -18.35 12.21
CA TRP A 278 17.98 -17.24 12.87
C TRP A 278 19.23 -17.70 13.65
N ALA A 279 19.10 -18.76 14.45
CA ALA A 279 20.22 -19.28 15.24
C ALA A 279 21.37 -19.76 14.35
N ALA A 280 21.07 -20.43 13.24
CA ALA A 280 22.05 -20.89 12.26
C ALA A 280 22.79 -19.72 11.61
N GLU A 281 22.13 -18.59 11.30
CA GLU A 281 22.79 -17.37 10.82
C GLU A 281 23.80 -16.81 11.84
N VAL A 282 23.41 -16.74 13.12
CA VAL A 282 24.29 -16.28 14.21
C VAL A 282 25.51 -17.20 14.34
N LEU A 283 25.29 -18.51 14.35
CA LEU A 283 26.34 -19.52 14.52
C LEU A 283 27.24 -19.65 13.29
N ALA A 284 26.72 -19.41 12.08
CA ALA A 284 27.50 -19.34 10.86
C ALA A 284 28.61 -18.28 10.93
N VAL A 285 28.29 -17.12 11.53
CA VAL A 285 29.19 -15.97 11.63
C VAL A 285 30.08 -16.05 12.87
N ARG A 286 29.53 -16.46 14.03
CA ARG A 286 30.20 -16.34 15.34
C ARG A 286 30.36 -17.66 16.12
N GLY A 287 29.77 -18.75 15.63
CA GLY A 287 29.75 -20.04 16.32
C GLY A 287 31.09 -20.77 16.31
N SER A 288 31.21 -21.76 17.20
CA SER A 288 32.34 -22.68 17.23
C SER A 288 32.29 -23.68 16.06
N ALA A 289 33.37 -24.44 15.86
CA ALA A 289 33.37 -25.52 14.88
C ALA A 289 32.33 -26.62 15.22
N GLU A 290 32.08 -26.85 16.51
CA GLU A 290 31.07 -27.80 16.99
C GLU A 290 29.64 -27.29 16.73
N ASP A 291 29.39 -26.00 17.01
CA ASP A 291 28.11 -25.35 16.72
C ASP A 291 27.76 -25.53 15.23
N LEU A 292 28.73 -25.25 14.35
CA LEU A 292 28.59 -25.42 12.91
C LEU A 292 28.44 -26.87 12.48
N ALA A 293 29.14 -27.81 13.10
CA ALA A 293 28.99 -29.23 12.80
C ALA A 293 27.55 -29.71 13.05
N ARG A 294 26.92 -29.25 14.13
CA ARG A 294 25.53 -29.57 14.46
C ARG A 294 24.55 -28.95 13.47
N VAL A 295 24.72 -27.67 13.10
CA VAL A 295 23.89 -27.02 12.06
C VAL A 295 24.02 -27.74 10.71
N ARG A 296 25.25 -28.12 10.32
CA ARG A 296 25.51 -28.91 9.10
C ARG A 296 24.90 -30.30 9.15
N GLY A 297 24.85 -30.92 10.32
CA GLY A 297 24.13 -32.18 10.53
C GLY A 297 22.64 -32.03 10.23
N LEU A 298 22.01 -31.01 10.80
CA LEU A 298 20.60 -30.69 10.53
C LEU A 298 20.35 -30.39 9.05
N ALA A 299 21.23 -29.66 8.38
CA ALA A 299 21.12 -29.37 6.95
C ALA A 299 21.17 -30.63 6.05
N LYS A 300 21.84 -31.71 6.50
CA LYS A 300 21.98 -32.95 5.72
C LYS A 300 20.90 -33.97 5.98
N SER A 301 20.50 -34.14 7.24
CA SER A 301 19.67 -35.28 7.68
C SER A 301 18.46 -34.89 8.52
N GLY A 302 18.20 -33.59 8.73
CA GLY A 302 17.00 -33.13 9.42
C GLY A 302 15.72 -33.39 8.63
N ALA A 303 14.57 -33.19 9.27
CA ALA A 303 13.30 -33.05 8.57
C ALA A 303 13.37 -31.88 7.56
N PRO A 304 12.58 -31.89 6.46
CA PRO A 304 12.70 -30.89 5.40
C PRO A 304 12.70 -29.43 5.89
N GLU A 305 11.87 -29.09 6.86
CA GLU A 305 11.76 -27.74 7.43
C GLU A 305 13.04 -27.34 8.19
N LEU A 306 13.67 -28.30 8.88
CA LEU A 306 14.94 -28.10 9.58
C LEU A 306 16.11 -28.01 8.60
N ARG A 307 16.09 -28.80 7.52
CA ARG A 307 17.08 -28.69 6.44
C ARG A 307 17.01 -27.31 5.80
N ALA A 308 15.82 -26.84 5.42
CA ALA A 308 15.62 -25.53 4.83
C ALA A 308 16.07 -24.39 5.76
N ALA A 309 15.72 -24.47 7.06
CA ALA A 309 16.15 -23.51 8.06
C ALA A 309 17.68 -23.49 8.24
N ALA A 310 18.31 -24.66 8.36
CA ALA A 310 19.76 -24.76 8.50
C ALA A 310 20.49 -24.26 7.24
N VAL A 311 20.03 -24.63 6.04
CA VAL A 311 20.58 -24.14 4.76
C VAL A 311 20.49 -22.62 4.68
N THR A 312 19.35 -22.03 5.05
CA THR A 312 19.16 -20.57 5.10
C THR A 312 20.23 -19.90 5.95
N GLY A 313 20.49 -20.42 7.16
CA GLY A 313 21.50 -19.86 8.05
C GLY A 313 22.94 -20.06 7.58
N LEU A 314 23.21 -21.13 6.83
CA LEU A 314 24.54 -21.44 6.30
C LEU A 314 24.91 -20.66 5.03
N LEU A 315 23.96 -19.94 4.40
CA LEU A 315 24.19 -19.19 3.15
C LEU A 315 25.40 -18.24 3.21
N ARG A 316 25.68 -17.68 4.39
CA ARG A 316 26.78 -16.71 4.60
C ARG A 316 28.09 -17.35 5.07
N ASP A 317 28.11 -18.66 5.37
CA ASP A 317 29.32 -19.37 5.78
C ASP A 317 30.00 -20.07 4.60
N GLN A 318 31.10 -19.50 4.12
CA GLN A 318 31.87 -20.08 3.01
C GLN A 318 32.35 -21.52 3.28
N ARG A 319 32.60 -21.88 4.55
CA ARG A 319 33.01 -23.24 4.94
C ARG A 319 31.89 -24.27 4.76
N SER A 320 30.64 -23.81 4.67
CA SER A 320 29.45 -24.65 4.47
C SER A 320 28.94 -24.63 3.02
N LEU A 321 29.61 -23.91 2.12
CA LEU A 321 29.22 -23.78 0.72
C LEU A 321 28.93 -25.14 0.04
N PRO A 322 29.73 -26.21 0.22
CA PRO A 322 29.41 -27.51 -0.39
C PRO A 322 28.07 -28.11 0.04
N ILE A 323 27.64 -27.87 1.29
CA ILE A 323 26.36 -28.35 1.81
C ILE A 323 25.22 -27.51 1.24
N VAL A 324 25.40 -26.19 1.16
CA VAL A 324 24.43 -25.26 0.57
C VAL A 324 24.23 -25.56 -0.92
N LEU A 325 25.31 -25.78 -1.68
CA LEU A 325 25.24 -26.12 -3.10
C LEU A 325 24.59 -27.49 -3.31
N GLY A 326 24.91 -28.49 -2.47
CA GLY A 326 24.27 -29.80 -2.52
C GLY A 326 22.76 -29.75 -2.26
N ALA A 327 22.29 -28.78 -1.48
CA ALA A 327 20.87 -28.59 -1.22
C ALA A 327 20.06 -28.09 -2.43
N LEU A 328 20.72 -27.66 -3.53
CA LEU A 328 20.03 -27.36 -4.80
C LEU A 328 19.42 -28.60 -5.47
N ASP A 329 19.90 -29.80 -5.10
CA ASP A 329 19.39 -31.09 -5.59
C ASP A 329 18.59 -31.86 -4.51
N ASP A 330 18.19 -31.18 -3.42
CA ASP A 330 17.40 -31.81 -2.36
C ASP A 330 16.02 -32.25 -2.90
N PRO A 331 15.48 -33.41 -2.49
CA PRO A 331 14.16 -33.85 -2.92
C PRO A 331 13.03 -32.88 -2.52
N ASP A 332 13.22 -32.11 -1.45
CA ASP A 332 12.24 -31.15 -0.95
C ASP A 332 12.39 -29.76 -1.57
N GLU A 333 11.30 -29.21 -2.10
CA GLU A 333 11.27 -27.90 -2.77
C GLU A 333 11.67 -26.76 -1.84
N ASP A 334 11.28 -26.81 -0.56
CA ASP A 334 11.57 -25.72 0.37
C ASP A 334 13.06 -25.67 0.73
N VAL A 335 13.73 -26.81 0.74
CA VAL A 335 15.18 -26.90 0.92
C VAL A 335 15.92 -26.33 -0.30
N ARG A 336 15.50 -26.72 -1.51
CA ARG A 336 16.04 -26.13 -2.75
C ARG A 336 15.82 -24.63 -2.81
N ALA A 337 14.63 -24.15 -2.43
CA ALA A 337 14.31 -22.73 -2.38
C ALA A 337 15.14 -21.96 -1.35
N ALA A 338 15.47 -22.58 -0.21
CA ALA A 338 16.37 -22.00 0.80
C ALA A 338 17.80 -21.86 0.25
N ALA A 339 18.32 -22.88 -0.44
CA ALA A 339 19.63 -22.81 -1.10
C ALA A 339 19.63 -21.74 -2.20
N LEU A 340 18.60 -21.72 -3.04
CA LEU A 340 18.50 -20.82 -4.18
C LEU A 340 18.56 -19.33 -3.80
N ALA A 341 18.11 -18.97 -2.60
CA ALA A 341 18.25 -17.62 -2.08
C ALA A 341 19.72 -17.15 -2.09
N GLY A 342 20.71 -18.04 -1.92
CA GLY A 342 22.13 -17.70 -2.03
C GLY A 342 22.57 -17.23 -3.42
N TRP A 343 22.01 -17.83 -4.48
CA TRP A 343 22.25 -17.42 -5.87
C TRP A 343 21.69 -16.03 -6.16
N GLU A 344 20.48 -15.76 -5.68
CA GLU A 344 19.77 -14.50 -5.92
C GLU A 344 20.42 -13.30 -5.23
N HIS A 345 21.11 -13.52 -4.11
CA HIS A 345 21.94 -12.48 -3.47
C HIS A 345 23.22 -12.14 -4.27
N ARG A 346 23.42 -12.73 -5.46
CA ARG A 346 24.54 -12.54 -6.39
C ARG A 346 25.91 -12.67 -5.71
N PRO A 347 26.51 -13.88 -5.68
CA PRO A 347 27.80 -14.10 -5.04
C PRO A 347 28.89 -13.15 -5.55
N GLY A 348 29.49 -12.37 -4.66
CA GLY A 348 30.44 -11.32 -5.03
C GLY A 348 31.82 -11.79 -5.53
N SER A 349 32.15 -13.08 -5.39
CA SER A 349 33.43 -13.64 -5.86
C SER A 349 33.20 -14.44 -7.14
N PRO A 350 33.96 -14.20 -8.24
CA PRO A 350 33.83 -14.95 -9.49
C PRO A 350 33.96 -16.46 -9.32
N ARG A 351 34.86 -16.91 -8.41
CA ARG A 351 35.05 -18.33 -8.12
C ARG A 351 33.83 -18.95 -7.42
N ILE A 352 33.23 -18.22 -6.48
CA ILE A 352 32.02 -18.69 -5.78
C ILE A 352 30.85 -18.70 -6.76
N LEU A 353 30.72 -17.64 -7.57
CA LEU A 353 29.69 -17.55 -8.61
C LEU A 353 29.76 -18.73 -9.60
N ALA A 354 30.96 -19.08 -10.07
CA ALA A 354 31.16 -20.25 -10.93
C ALA A 354 30.74 -21.56 -10.24
N ALA A 355 31.11 -21.77 -8.97
CA ALA A 355 30.70 -22.96 -8.22
C ALA A 355 29.16 -23.05 -8.04
N TRP A 356 28.48 -21.93 -7.83
CA TRP A 356 27.02 -21.90 -7.82
C TRP A 356 26.43 -22.24 -9.19
N ALA A 357 26.97 -21.68 -10.26
CA ALA A 357 26.50 -21.95 -11.61
C ALA A 357 26.67 -23.43 -11.97
N GLU A 358 27.84 -24.02 -11.70
CA GLU A 358 28.10 -25.45 -11.88
C GLU A 358 27.11 -26.33 -11.10
N ALA A 359 26.84 -25.99 -9.84
CA ALA A 359 25.87 -26.71 -9.02
C ALA A 359 24.43 -26.59 -9.54
N LEU A 360 24.03 -25.41 -10.02
CA LEU A 360 22.73 -25.20 -10.65
C LEU A 360 22.58 -25.99 -11.95
N LEU A 361 23.63 -26.06 -12.79
CA LEU A 361 23.62 -26.89 -13.99
C LEU A 361 23.48 -28.38 -13.63
N ALA A 362 24.20 -28.85 -12.61
CA ALA A 362 24.08 -30.21 -12.12
C ALA A 362 22.68 -30.53 -11.58
N ALA A 363 22.04 -29.58 -10.89
CA ALA A 363 20.69 -29.69 -10.36
C ALA A 363 19.58 -29.42 -11.40
N ALA A 364 19.92 -29.12 -12.66
CA ALA A 364 18.95 -28.83 -13.71
C ALA A 364 17.88 -29.92 -13.93
N PRO A 365 18.16 -31.23 -13.77
CA PRO A 365 17.14 -32.28 -13.86
C PRO A 365 16.09 -32.21 -12.74
N SER A 366 16.46 -31.67 -11.58
CA SER A 366 15.61 -31.54 -10.38
C SER A 366 14.87 -30.20 -10.32
N ALA A 367 15.14 -29.28 -11.25
CA ALA A 367 14.47 -27.98 -11.33
C ALA A 367 13.04 -28.11 -11.87
N VAL A 368 12.05 -27.95 -10.97
CA VAL A 368 10.63 -28.12 -11.31
C VAL A 368 9.91 -26.78 -11.37
N SER A 369 10.18 -25.86 -10.44
CA SER A 369 9.55 -24.56 -10.36
C SER A 369 10.12 -23.57 -11.38
N ALA A 370 9.32 -22.59 -11.81
CA ALA A 370 9.79 -21.52 -12.69
C ALA A 370 10.97 -20.73 -12.09
N ARG A 371 11.05 -20.63 -10.76
CA ARG A 371 12.16 -19.98 -10.04
C ARG A 371 13.47 -20.77 -10.20
N GLU A 372 13.42 -22.09 -10.04
CA GLU A 372 14.58 -22.97 -10.22
C GLU A 372 15.04 -23.00 -11.68
N ARG A 373 14.10 -23.21 -12.63
CA ARG A 373 14.43 -23.27 -14.07
C ARG A 373 15.04 -21.97 -14.58
N ARG A 374 14.59 -20.83 -14.06
CA ARG A 374 15.19 -19.52 -14.35
C ARG A 374 16.62 -19.43 -13.87
N ALA A 375 16.90 -19.84 -12.62
CA ALA A 375 18.26 -19.82 -12.10
C ALA A 375 19.20 -20.76 -12.86
N VAL A 376 18.68 -21.92 -13.30
CA VAL A 376 19.41 -22.82 -14.22
C VAL A 376 19.70 -22.11 -15.55
N ALA A 377 18.74 -21.40 -16.13
CA ALA A 377 18.96 -20.63 -17.35
C ALA A 377 19.98 -19.49 -17.16
N GLU A 378 19.98 -18.80 -16.01
CA GLU A 378 21.00 -17.80 -15.67
C GLU A 378 22.39 -18.43 -15.54
N ALA A 379 22.49 -19.58 -14.87
CA ALA A 379 23.73 -20.33 -14.75
C ALA A 379 24.24 -20.83 -16.11
N ALA A 380 23.34 -21.30 -16.98
CA ALA A 380 23.65 -21.73 -18.34
C ALA A 380 24.14 -20.55 -19.19
N ALA A 381 23.50 -19.38 -19.07
CA ALA A 381 23.93 -18.16 -19.74
C ALA A 381 25.32 -17.71 -19.26
N LEU A 382 25.61 -17.83 -17.96
CA LEU A 382 26.91 -17.47 -17.39
C LEU A 382 28.04 -18.40 -17.85
N LEU A 383 27.77 -19.69 -17.96
CA LEU A 383 28.77 -20.72 -18.32
C LEU A 383 28.80 -21.05 -19.83
N GLY A 384 27.87 -20.52 -20.62
CA GLY A 384 27.76 -20.80 -22.05
C GLY A 384 27.25 -22.22 -22.37
N ASP A 385 26.29 -22.74 -21.62
CA ASP A 385 25.70 -24.06 -21.87
C ASP A 385 24.57 -23.98 -22.92
N ASP A 386 24.96 -24.10 -24.20
CA ASP A 386 24.03 -24.00 -25.33
C ASP A 386 22.89 -25.03 -25.31
N PRO A 387 23.10 -26.32 -24.97
CA PRO A 387 22.00 -27.29 -24.88
C PRO A 387 20.90 -26.88 -23.90
N LEU A 388 21.28 -26.38 -22.71
CA LEU A 388 20.31 -25.92 -21.72
C LEU A 388 19.61 -24.64 -22.16
N LEU A 389 20.34 -23.69 -22.74
CA LEU A 389 19.75 -22.45 -23.29
C LEU A 389 18.77 -22.77 -24.43
N ALA A 390 19.11 -23.70 -25.33
CA ALA A 390 18.22 -24.14 -26.41
C ALA A 390 16.92 -24.75 -25.89
N ARG A 391 16.97 -25.50 -24.78
CA ARG A 391 15.77 -26.02 -24.12
C ARG A 391 14.96 -24.91 -23.46
N ALA A 392 15.62 -23.96 -22.81
CA ALA A 392 14.99 -22.87 -22.05
C ALA A 392 14.24 -21.84 -22.93
N VAL A 393 14.62 -21.68 -24.21
CA VAL A 393 13.87 -20.88 -25.21
C VAL A 393 12.41 -21.31 -25.33
N ALA A 394 12.14 -22.61 -25.13
CA ALA A 394 10.80 -23.20 -25.22
C ALA A 394 10.13 -23.38 -23.85
N ASP A 395 10.67 -22.79 -22.76
CA ASP A 395 10.09 -22.92 -21.42
C ASP A 395 8.71 -22.24 -21.33
N ALA A 396 7.82 -22.75 -20.48
CA ALA A 396 6.52 -22.12 -20.27
C ALA A 396 6.62 -20.75 -19.56
N ASP A 397 7.68 -20.51 -18.77
CA ASP A 397 7.91 -19.26 -18.06
C ASP A 397 8.58 -18.20 -18.96
N PRO A 398 7.93 -17.04 -19.22
CA PRO A 398 8.48 -16.01 -20.08
C PRO A 398 9.83 -15.44 -19.63
N ALA A 399 10.08 -15.39 -18.32
CA ALA A 399 11.35 -14.89 -17.79
C ALA A 399 12.52 -15.85 -18.11
N THR A 400 12.28 -17.15 -17.98
CA THR A 400 13.21 -18.21 -18.37
C THR A 400 13.51 -18.15 -19.88
N ARG A 401 12.47 -18.00 -20.71
CA ARG A 401 12.62 -17.79 -22.17
C ARG A 401 13.47 -16.56 -22.47
N ALA A 402 13.16 -15.43 -21.84
CA ALA A 402 13.84 -14.15 -22.05
C ALA A 402 15.35 -14.25 -21.73
N ILE A 403 15.73 -14.90 -20.62
CA ILE A 403 17.15 -15.11 -20.26
C ILE A 403 17.86 -15.94 -21.32
N ALA A 404 17.23 -17.03 -21.77
CA ALA A 404 17.82 -17.91 -22.78
C ALA A 404 17.99 -17.19 -24.13
N LEU A 405 16.98 -16.46 -24.56
CA LEU A 405 17.00 -15.66 -25.79
C LEU A 405 18.05 -14.56 -25.73
N ALA A 406 18.16 -13.83 -24.60
CA ALA A 406 19.17 -12.79 -24.42
C ALA A 406 20.59 -13.36 -24.47
N ALA A 407 20.83 -14.50 -23.82
CA ALA A 407 22.14 -15.16 -23.82
C ALA A 407 22.55 -15.57 -25.25
N ARG A 408 21.64 -16.19 -26.00
CA ARG A 408 21.87 -16.60 -27.39
C ARG A 408 22.00 -15.41 -28.35
N ALA A 409 21.26 -14.33 -28.12
CA ALA A 409 21.42 -13.10 -28.89
C ALA A 409 22.81 -12.49 -28.66
N ALA A 410 23.28 -12.47 -27.41
CA ALA A 410 24.59 -11.95 -27.04
C ALA A 410 25.76 -12.81 -27.57
N SER A 411 25.59 -14.13 -27.66
CA SER A 411 26.59 -15.03 -28.24
C SER A 411 26.58 -15.06 -29.78
N GLY A 412 25.52 -14.53 -30.41
CA GLY A 412 25.32 -14.58 -31.86
C GLY A 412 24.69 -15.88 -32.37
N ASP A 413 24.25 -16.76 -31.46
CA ASP A 413 23.68 -18.09 -31.78
C ASP A 413 22.14 -18.09 -31.87
N LEU A 414 21.51 -16.91 -31.87
CA LEU A 414 20.06 -16.77 -32.04
C LEU A 414 19.68 -16.76 -33.53
N PRO A 415 18.90 -17.74 -34.03
CA PRO A 415 18.47 -17.74 -35.43
C PRO A 415 17.62 -16.50 -35.78
N PRO A 416 17.79 -15.87 -36.95
CA PRO A 416 17.06 -14.65 -37.31
C PRO A 416 15.53 -14.78 -37.26
N ALA A 417 15.00 -15.94 -37.67
CA ALA A 417 13.56 -16.21 -37.60
C ALA A 417 13.03 -16.29 -36.16
N GLU A 418 13.87 -16.73 -35.22
CA GLU A 418 13.53 -16.80 -33.81
C GLU A 418 13.59 -15.42 -33.17
N GLY A 419 14.62 -14.63 -33.48
CA GLY A 419 14.72 -13.22 -33.08
C GLY A 419 13.52 -12.39 -33.56
N ALA A 420 13.11 -12.56 -34.82
CA ALA A 420 11.93 -11.87 -35.35
C ALA A 420 10.63 -12.24 -34.63
N ARG A 421 10.45 -13.52 -34.24
CA ARG A 421 9.29 -13.94 -33.43
C ARG A 421 9.36 -13.35 -32.02
N ALA A 422 10.53 -13.34 -31.40
CA ALA A 422 10.70 -12.80 -30.05
C ALA A 422 10.46 -11.28 -30.01
N LEU A 423 10.87 -10.53 -31.03
CA LEU A 423 10.55 -9.10 -31.18
C LEU A 423 9.04 -8.82 -31.36
N ALA A 424 8.29 -9.80 -31.84
CA ALA A 424 6.84 -9.71 -32.04
C ALA A 424 6.01 -10.41 -30.92
N ASP A 425 6.67 -10.91 -29.86
CA ASP A 425 6.01 -11.65 -28.78
C ASP A 425 5.07 -10.73 -27.98
N GLU A 426 3.98 -11.27 -27.44
CA GLU A 426 3.05 -10.51 -26.60
C GLU A 426 3.70 -10.11 -25.26
N ASP A 427 4.62 -10.93 -24.74
CA ASP A 427 5.30 -10.66 -23.47
C ASP A 427 6.43 -9.62 -23.64
N PRO A 428 6.38 -8.47 -22.93
CA PRO A 428 7.36 -7.41 -23.06
C PRO A 428 8.78 -7.84 -22.64
N TRP A 429 8.94 -8.83 -21.77
CA TRP A 429 10.28 -9.27 -21.32
C TRP A 429 11.02 -10.01 -22.42
N ILE A 430 10.27 -10.77 -23.22
CA ILE A 430 10.80 -11.48 -24.38
C ILE A 430 11.21 -10.48 -25.46
N ARG A 431 10.34 -9.50 -25.75
CA ARG A 431 10.68 -8.43 -26.71
C ARG A 431 11.91 -7.65 -26.29
N ALA A 432 12.05 -7.33 -25.00
CA ALA A 432 13.21 -6.62 -24.47
C ALA A 432 14.51 -7.44 -24.54
N ALA A 433 14.44 -8.75 -24.33
CA ALA A 433 15.61 -9.63 -24.26
C ALA A 433 16.39 -9.77 -25.58
N VAL A 434 15.71 -9.61 -26.71
CA VAL A 434 16.31 -9.80 -28.06
C VAL A 434 16.53 -8.49 -28.81
N GLN A 435 16.36 -7.34 -28.16
CA GLN A 435 16.57 -6.04 -28.81
C GLN A 435 18.03 -5.90 -29.27
N ASP A 436 18.20 -5.53 -30.53
CA ASP A 436 19.45 -4.99 -31.06
C ASP A 436 19.31 -3.46 -31.25
N PRO A 437 20.43 -2.73 -31.51
CA PRO A 437 20.37 -1.28 -31.70
C PRO A 437 19.42 -0.81 -32.83
N VAL A 438 19.19 -1.62 -33.87
CA VAL A 438 18.35 -1.27 -35.02
C VAL A 438 16.87 -1.47 -34.68
N ALA A 439 16.51 -2.62 -34.11
CA ALA A 439 15.15 -2.89 -33.61
C ALA A 439 14.73 -1.88 -32.54
N ALA A 440 15.68 -1.46 -31.70
CA ALA A 440 15.46 -0.50 -30.64
C ALA A 440 14.94 0.87 -31.13
N LEU A 441 15.36 1.33 -32.33
CA LEU A 441 14.89 2.59 -32.92
C LEU A 441 13.35 2.62 -33.07
N SER A 442 12.77 1.50 -33.53
CA SER A 442 11.31 1.37 -33.68
C SER A 442 10.62 1.18 -32.32
N ALA A 443 11.20 0.33 -31.46
CA ALA A 443 10.63 -0.02 -30.16
C ALA A 443 10.51 1.21 -29.23
N VAL A 444 11.51 2.10 -29.21
CA VAL A 444 11.49 3.37 -28.46
C VAL A 444 10.25 4.21 -28.75
N VAL A 445 9.81 4.22 -30.01
CA VAL A 445 8.71 5.07 -30.47
C VAL A 445 7.37 4.38 -30.29
N SER A 446 7.28 3.09 -30.61
CA SER A 446 6.01 2.42 -30.89
C SER A 446 5.63 1.28 -29.95
N ASP A 447 6.55 0.76 -29.13
CA ASP A 447 6.23 -0.37 -28.25
C ASP A 447 5.16 0.03 -27.21
N PRO A 448 4.11 -0.78 -26.98
CA PRO A 448 3.08 -0.45 -26.01
C PRO A 448 3.57 -0.48 -24.55
N ASP A 449 4.66 -1.20 -24.26
CA ASP A 449 5.20 -1.35 -22.91
C ASP A 449 6.26 -0.28 -22.58
N PRO A 450 6.06 0.55 -21.53
CA PRO A 450 7.03 1.58 -21.15
C PRO A 450 8.41 1.03 -20.77
N GLY A 451 8.50 -0.18 -20.21
CA GLY A 451 9.75 -0.82 -19.83
C GLY A 451 10.60 -1.17 -21.03
N VAL A 452 9.99 -1.78 -22.06
CA VAL A 452 10.66 -2.07 -23.34
C VAL A 452 11.18 -0.79 -23.98
N ARG A 453 10.36 0.27 -24.02
CA ARG A 453 10.78 1.58 -24.57
C ARG A 453 12.00 2.15 -23.86
N ARG A 454 12.07 2.05 -22.52
CA ARG A 454 13.23 2.53 -21.75
C ARG A 454 14.50 1.74 -22.05
N GLN A 455 14.40 0.41 -22.14
CA GLN A 455 15.52 -0.46 -22.51
C GLN A 455 16.01 -0.15 -23.92
N ALA A 456 15.08 -0.06 -24.88
CA ALA A 456 15.38 0.31 -26.25
C ALA A 456 16.05 1.70 -26.33
N MET A 457 15.59 2.68 -25.54
CA MET A 457 16.20 4.01 -25.51
C MET A 457 17.64 3.97 -25.00
N MET A 458 17.93 3.13 -24.01
CA MET A 458 19.30 2.95 -23.53
C MET A 458 20.21 2.26 -24.55
N LEU A 459 19.68 1.32 -25.34
CA LEU A 459 20.42 0.70 -26.44
C LEU A 459 20.73 1.71 -27.54
N VAL A 460 19.72 2.47 -27.99
CA VAL A 460 19.92 3.56 -28.97
C VAL A 460 20.94 4.57 -28.41
N PHE A 461 20.80 5.00 -27.17
CA PHE A 461 21.73 5.94 -26.53
C PHE A 461 23.17 5.43 -26.51
N ARG A 462 23.39 4.17 -26.12
CA ARG A 462 24.73 3.58 -26.03
C ARG A 462 25.39 3.38 -27.40
N HIS A 463 24.59 3.08 -28.43
CA HIS A 463 25.08 2.68 -29.75
C HIS A 463 24.77 3.69 -30.85
N HIS A 464 24.39 4.92 -30.52
CA HIS A 464 23.93 5.92 -31.48
C HIS A 464 24.97 6.24 -32.58
N GLU A 465 26.27 6.20 -32.27
CA GLU A 465 27.35 6.41 -33.24
C GLU A 465 27.40 5.33 -34.34
N ALA A 466 26.89 4.11 -34.04
CA ALA A 466 26.83 3.00 -34.99
C ALA A 466 25.51 2.94 -35.77
N LEU A 467 24.57 3.85 -35.48
CA LEU A 467 23.25 3.93 -36.11
C LEU A 467 23.20 5.09 -37.12
N ALA A 468 22.22 5.05 -38.03
CA ALA A 468 22.02 6.15 -38.96
C ALA A 468 21.60 7.43 -38.19
N PRO A 469 22.31 8.57 -38.36
CA PRO A 469 22.04 9.79 -37.60
C PRO A 469 20.59 10.31 -37.75
N ASP A 470 20.00 10.09 -38.92
CA ASP A 470 18.62 10.52 -39.21
C ASP A 470 17.58 9.69 -38.45
N ASP A 471 17.82 8.39 -38.31
CA ASP A 471 16.93 7.49 -37.55
C ASP A 471 17.03 7.75 -36.05
N VAL A 472 18.25 7.96 -35.53
CA VAL A 472 18.48 8.34 -34.12
C VAL A 472 17.75 9.64 -33.82
N ARG A 473 17.90 10.65 -34.69
CA ARG A 473 17.22 11.94 -34.53
C ARG A 473 15.70 11.81 -34.60
N ALA A 474 15.16 11.02 -35.51
CA ALA A 474 13.72 10.77 -35.60
C ALA A 474 13.18 10.10 -34.32
N ALA A 475 13.88 9.08 -33.82
CA ALA A 475 13.52 8.40 -32.57
C ALA A 475 13.60 9.34 -31.35
N ALA A 476 14.62 10.19 -31.28
CA ALA A 476 14.79 11.17 -30.21
C ALA A 476 13.69 12.25 -30.25
N LEU A 477 13.38 12.80 -31.43
CA LEU A 477 12.29 13.78 -31.60
C LEU A 477 10.92 13.20 -31.20
N ALA A 478 10.62 11.96 -31.59
CA ALA A 478 9.40 11.28 -31.14
C ALA A 478 9.40 11.05 -29.62
N SER A 479 10.55 10.68 -29.05
CA SER A 479 10.71 10.44 -27.62
C SER A 479 10.64 11.70 -26.76
N ALA A 480 11.00 12.87 -27.30
CA ALA A 480 10.83 14.16 -26.64
C ALA A 480 9.35 14.49 -26.34
N LEU A 481 8.41 13.86 -27.05
CA LEU A 481 6.97 13.99 -26.84
C LEU A 481 6.37 12.85 -25.99
N ALA A 482 7.18 11.89 -25.54
CA ALA A 482 6.70 10.75 -24.78
C ALA A 482 6.18 11.17 -23.39
N PRO A 483 5.14 10.49 -22.84
CA PRO A 483 4.68 10.74 -21.47
C PRO A 483 5.73 10.40 -20.40
N ASP A 484 6.69 9.53 -20.73
CA ASP A 484 7.74 9.05 -19.83
C ASP A 484 8.91 10.06 -19.72
N PRO A 485 9.20 10.62 -18.54
CA PRO A 485 10.30 11.58 -18.37
C PRO A 485 11.68 10.98 -18.62
N PHE A 486 11.89 9.67 -18.43
CA PHE A 486 13.18 9.05 -18.72
C PHE A 486 13.52 9.13 -20.20
N LEU A 487 12.55 8.81 -21.06
CA LEU A 487 12.71 8.88 -22.51
C LEU A 487 12.96 10.31 -22.99
N ARG A 488 12.25 11.28 -22.41
CA ARG A 488 12.44 12.70 -22.74
C ARG A 488 13.83 13.21 -22.34
N ALA A 489 14.36 12.79 -21.19
CA ALA A 489 15.71 13.16 -20.78
C ALA A 489 16.77 12.59 -21.73
N ARG A 490 16.68 11.29 -22.07
CA ARG A 490 17.63 10.66 -23.01
C ARG A 490 17.48 11.17 -24.43
N ALA A 491 16.27 11.54 -24.84
CA ALA A 491 16.03 12.25 -26.09
C ALA A 491 16.79 13.59 -26.15
N ALA A 492 16.84 14.34 -25.05
CA ALA A 492 17.61 15.58 -25.00
C ALA A 492 19.11 15.32 -25.22
N ASP A 493 19.66 14.28 -24.57
CA ASP A 493 21.06 13.91 -24.75
C ASP A 493 21.37 13.50 -26.20
N LEU A 494 20.47 12.75 -26.85
CA LEU A 494 20.61 12.33 -28.26
C LEU A 494 20.42 13.47 -29.27
N LEU A 495 19.71 14.53 -28.89
CA LEU A 495 19.53 15.73 -29.69
C LEU A 495 20.65 16.76 -29.46
N ALA A 496 21.56 16.49 -28.51
CA ALA A 496 22.73 17.32 -28.30
C ALA A 496 23.59 17.32 -29.58
N PRO A 497 24.19 18.46 -29.94
CA PRO A 497 25.03 18.54 -31.13
C PRO A 497 26.28 17.68 -30.95
N ALA A 498 26.45 16.68 -31.81
CA ALA A 498 27.72 15.95 -31.94
C ALA A 498 28.69 16.71 -32.87
N ASP A 499 28.17 17.30 -33.96
CA ASP A 499 28.88 18.17 -34.92
C ASP A 499 27.93 19.26 -35.48
N ASP A 500 28.49 20.37 -35.98
CA ASP A 500 27.75 21.50 -36.58
C ASP A 500 27.32 21.20 -38.04
N PRO A 501 26.09 21.53 -38.51
CA PRO A 501 25.03 22.28 -37.83
C PRO A 501 23.85 21.50 -37.25
N LEU A 502 23.44 21.92 -36.04
CA LEU A 502 22.25 21.42 -35.33
C LEU A 502 20.97 21.61 -36.15
N HIS A 503 20.19 20.54 -36.28
CA HIS A 503 18.91 20.54 -36.99
C HIS A 503 17.88 21.47 -36.29
N PRO A 504 17.11 22.30 -37.03
CA PRO A 504 16.15 23.25 -36.43
C PRO A 504 15.13 22.61 -35.48
N ASP A 505 14.64 21.41 -35.81
CA ASP A 505 13.66 20.70 -34.97
C ASP A 505 14.26 20.17 -33.67
N ALA A 506 15.56 19.86 -33.66
CA ALA A 506 16.27 19.47 -32.45
C ALA A 506 16.36 20.64 -31.47
N LEU A 507 16.69 21.85 -31.97
CA LEU A 507 16.69 23.07 -31.15
C LEU A 507 15.32 23.35 -30.53
N ARG A 508 14.24 23.27 -31.33
CA ARG A 508 12.86 23.45 -30.81
C ARG A 508 12.51 22.42 -29.75
N ALA A 509 12.86 21.15 -29.97
CA ALA A 509 12.62 20.09 -29.00
C ALA A 509 13.37 20.33 -27.69
N LEU A 510 14.66 20.66 -27.74
CA LEU A 510 15.46 20.99 -26.56
C LEU A 510 14.89 22.18 -25.78
N LEU A 511 14.43 23.23 -26.47
CA LEU A 511 13.78 24.39 -25.85
C LEU A 511 12.49 23.99 -25.12
N ARG A 512 11.64 23.14 -25.70
CA ARG A 512 10.47 22.59 -25.01
C ARG A 512 10.85 21.76 -23.78
N LEU A 513 11.86 20.89 -23.91
CA LEU A 513 12.33 20.02 -22.83
C LEU A 513 12.94 20.81 -21.66
N SER A 514 13.57 21.96 -21.91
CA SER A 514 14.08 22.83 -20.85
C SER A 514 12.97 23.40 -19.93
N GLN A 515 11.71 23.35 -20.37
CA GLN A 515 10.53 23.74 -19.58
C GLN A 515 9.78 22.55 -18.95
N ASP A 516 10.33 21.33 -19.05
CA ASP A 516 9.66 20.14 -18.53
C ASP A 516 9.39 20.24 -17.02
N ARG A 517 8.28 19.65 -16.55
CA ARG A 517 7.95 19.64 -15.11
C ARG A 517 8.95 18.82 -14.29
N THR A 518 9.67 17.90 -14.93
CA THR A 518 10.61 16.97 -14.31
C THR A 518 12.03 17.55 -14.28
N PRO A 519 12.67 17.67 -13.11
CA PRO A 519 14.00 18.27 -12.99
C PRO A 519 15.08 17.61 -13.86
N MET A 520 15.09 16.27 -13.95
CA MET A 520 16.07 15.53 -14.75
C MET A 520 16.01 15.86 -16.25
N VAL A 521 14.80 16.03 -16.79
CA VAL A 521 14.61 16.39 -18.21
C VAL A 521 15.12 17.79 -18.48
N ARG A 522 14.83 18.75 -17.59
CA ARG A 522 15.32 20.13 -17.72
C ARG A 522 16.84 20.18 -17.67
N ALA A 523 17.47 19.42 -16.78
CA ALA A 523 18.92 19.37 -16.64
C ALA A 523 19.59 18.81 -17.91
N ALA A 524 19.07 17.70 -18.47
CA ALA A 524 19.57 17.12 -19.72
C ALA A 524 19.43 18.10 -20.90
N ALA A 525 18.25 18.72 -21.05
CA ALA A 525 18.01 19.72 -22.09
C ALA A 525 18.90 20.96 -21.94
N ALA A 526 19.15 21.41 -20.70
CA ALA A 526 20.05 22.54 -20.45
C ALA A 526 21.50 22.21 -20.82
N SER A 527 22.00 21.05 -20.42
CA SER A 527 23.34 20.60 -20.81
C SER A 527 23.50 20.52 -22.32
N ALA A 528 22.48 20.00 -23.03
CA ALA A 528 22.49 19.92 -24.49
C ALA A 528 22.48 21.31 -25.15
N LEU A 529 21.67 22.25 -24.64
CA LEU A 529 21.61 23.63 -25.14
C LEU A 529 22.92 24.39 -24.90
N GLU A 530 23.55 24.22 -23.74
CA GLU A 530 24.86 24.84 -23.43
C GLU A 530 25.97 24.39 -24.38
N GLY A 531 25.87 23.19 -24.94
CA GLY A 531 26.79 22.67 -25.96
C GLY A 531 26.55 23.21 -27.38
N VAL A 532 25.49 23.98 -27.62
CA VAL A 532 25.16 24.49 -28.97
C VAL A 532 26.04 25.68 -29.33
N VAL A 533 26.79 25.54 -30.43
CA VAL A 533 27.56 26.63 -31.05
C VAL A 533 26.62 27.70 -31.60
N ASP A 534 26.93 28.97 -31.33
CA ASP A 534 26.15 30.14 -31.72
C ASP A 534 24.68 30.09 -31.24
N LEU A 535 24.45 29.51 -30.05
CA LEU A 535 23.11 29.39 -29.46
C LEU A 535 22.37 30.74 -29.46
N GLU A 536 23.05 31.82 -29.04
CA GLU A 536 22.44 33.15 -28.97
C GLU A 536 21.88 33.60 -30.32
N ASP A 537 22.65 33.47 -31.40
CA ASP A 537 22.21 33.85 -32.76
C ASP A 537 21.05 32.98 -33.25
N ARG A 538 21.07 31.68 -32.92
CA ARG A 538 19.99 30.74 -33.26
C ARG A 538 18.69 31.08 -32.52
N LEU A 539 18.78 31.47 -31.24
CA LEU A 539 17.63 31.91 -30.44
C LEU A 539 17.07 33.24 -30.97
N LEU A 540 17.94 34.18 -31.36
CA LEU A 540 17.52 35.43 -31.99
C LEU A 540 16.80 35.17 -33.33
N GLY A 541 17.28 34.21 -34.12
CA GLY A 541 16.61 33.79 -35.36
C GLY A 541 15.21 33.20 -35.15
N LEU A 542 14.97 32.49 -34.03
CA LEU A 542 13.62 32.00 -33.67
C LEU A 542 12.68 33.13 -33.21
N LEU A 543 13.24 34.21 -32.67
CA LEU A 543 12.49 35.36 -32.19
C LEU A 543 12.37 36.48 -33.24
N ASP A 544 12.83 36.24 -34.47
CA ASP A 544 12.75 37.21 -35.56
C ASP A 544 11.29 37.61 -35.85
N PRO A 545 10.93 38.90 -35.72
CA PRO A 545 9.57 39.38 -35.99
C PRO A 545 9.12 39.17 -37.44
N SER A 546 10.06 39.07 -38.40
CA SER A 546 9.75 38.85 -39.82
C SER A 546 9.33 37.42 -40.12
N LYS A 547 9.68 36.46 -39.24
CA LYS A 547 9.32 35.05 -39.33
C LYS A 547 9.00 34.50 -37.94
N PRO A 548 7.85 34.88 -37.36
CA PRO A 548 7.55 34.58 -35.97
C PRO A 548 7.41 33.06 -35.74
N GLU A 549 8.17 32.53 -34.78
CA GLU A 549 7.98 31.17 -34.28
C GLU A 549 6.58 31.03 -33.65
N PRO A 550 5.68 30.18 -34.18
CA PRO A 550 4.30 30.08 -33.68
C PRO A 550 4.18 29.39 -32.32
N ASP A 551 5.20 28.64 -31.88
CA ASP A 551 5.17 27.95 -30.59
C ASP A 551 5.59 28.88 -29.45
N GLU A 552 4.60 29.38 -28.70
CA GLU A 552 4.83 30.24 -27.54
C GLU A 552 5.69 29.58 -26.45
N ALA A 553 5.69 28.26 -26.31
CA ALA A 553 6.55 27.57 -25.33
C ALA A 553 8.02 27.63 -25.75
N VAL A 554 8.30 27.45 -27.06
CA VAL A 554 9.64 27.62 -27.63
C VAL A 554 10.12 29.06 -27.45
N ARG A 555 9.27 30.06 -27.74
CA ARG A 555 9.60 31.49 -27.52
C ARG A 555 9.90 31.79 -26.05
N THR A 556 9.04 31.33 -25.15
CA THR A 556 9.20 31.49 -23.70
C THR A 556 10.53 30.91 -23.23
N SER A 557 10.92 29.75 -23.74
CA SER A 557 12.20 29.13 -23.42
C SER A 557 13.37 29.91 -24.02
N ALA A 558 13.28 30.31 -25.29
CA ALA A 558 14.30 31.11 -25.96
C ALA A 558 14.62 32.40 -25.18
N TYR A 559 13.59 33.11 -24.71
CA TYR A 559 13.77 34.25 -23.83
C TYR A 559 14.42 33.87 -22.49
N THR A 560 13.99 32.78 -21.85
CA THR A 560 14.59 32.31 -20.59
C THR A 560 16.10 32.10 -20.73
N TRP A 561 16.54 31.53 -21.86
CA TRP A 561 17.94 31.32 -22.18
C TRP A 561 18.68 32.61 -22.52
N LEU A 562 18.11 33.50 -23.35
CA LEU A 562 18.72 34.78 -23.71
C LEU A 562 18.84 35.76 -22.53
N LEU A 563 18.02 35.59 -21.50
CA LEU A 563 17.94 36.49 -20.34
C LEU A 563 18.71 35.98 -19.12
N ARG A 564 19.30 34.77 -19.19
CA ARG A 564 19.86 34.07 -18.03
C ARG A 564 21.00 34.83 -17.34
N ASP A 565 21.82 35.55 -18.10
CA ASP A 565 23.02 36.22 -17.60
C ASP A 565 22.70 37.60 -16.99
N GLY A 566 21.50 38.13 -17.22
CA GLY A 566 21.03 39.38 -16.61
C GLY A 566 21.86 40.63 -16.96
N ASP A 567 22.64 40.58 -18.03
CA ASP A 567 23.49 41.68 -18.49
C ASP A 567 22.68 42.81 -19.17
N ASP A 568 23.36 43.89 -19.55
CA ASP A 568 22.69 45.05 -20.14
C ASP A 568 21.99 44.72 -21.46
N ARG A 569 22.49 43.72 -22.22
CA ARG A 569 21.87 43.23 -23.46
C ARG A 569 20.59 42.43 -23.17
N ALA A 570 20.62 41.54 -22.18
CA ALA A 570 19.47 40.79 -21.69
C ALA A 570 18.37 41.74 -21.20
N LEU A 571 18.72 42.74 -20.38
CA LEU A 571 17.76 43.73 -19.89
C LEU A 571 17.12 44.55 -21.02
N ALA A 572 17.91 44.93 -22.03
CA ALA A 572 17.39 45.62 -23.22
C ALA A 572 16.42 44.73 -24.02
N ARG A 573 16.74 43.44 -24.19
CA ARG A 573 15.86 42.44 -24.85
C ARG A 573 14.55 42.25 -24.09
N LEU A 574 14.62 42.12 -22.76
CA LEU A 574 13.44 41.99 -21.91
C LEU A 574 12.51 43.21 -22.02
N ALA A 575 13.07 44.43 -22.00
CA ALA A 575 12.30 45.65 -22.15
C ALA A 575 11.64 45.77 -23.54
N ALA A 576 12.35 45.38 -24.60
CA ALA A 576 11.81 45.34 -25.94
C ALA A 576 10.66 44.33 -26.07
N ALA A 577 10.82 43.13 -25.51
CA ALA A 577 9.81 42.06 -25.56
C ALA A 577 8.55 42.36 -24.72
N LEU A 578 8.67 43.16 -23.65
CA LEU A 578 7.54 43.61 -22.83
C LEU A 578 6.79 44.83 -23.41
N SER A 579 7.30 45.41 -24.49
CA SER A 579 6.65 46.55 -25.16
C SER A 579 5.29 46.16 -25.75
N PRO A 580 4.31 47.09 -25.83
CA PRO A 580 2.98 46.79 -26.34
C PRO A 580 3.03 46.20 -27.76
N GLY A 581 2.41 45.02 -27.94
CA GLY A 581 2.33 44.34 -29.24
C GLY A 581 3.57 43.58 -29.68
N ALA A 582 4.63 43.54 -28.86
CA ALA A 582 5.86 42.80 -29.19
C ALA A 582 5.72 41.27 -29.04
N GLU A 583 4.94 40.81 -28.04
CA GLU A 583 4.78 39.39 -27.72
C GLU A 583 3.32 39.01 -27.39
N GLY A 584 3.01 37.72 -27.54
CA GLY A 584 1.75 37.12 -27.12
C GLY A 584 1.54 37.15 -25.60
N ALA A 585 0.29 36.96 -25.15
CA ALA A 585 -0.09 37.12 -23.75
C ALA A 585 0.63 36.13 -22.81
N LEU A 586 0.86 34.88 -23.25
CA LEU A 586 1.52 33.87 -22.43
C LEU A 586 3.02 34.14 -22.27
N VAL A 587 3.70 34.50 -23.37
CA VAL A 587 5.12 34.89 -23.34
C VAL A 587 5.31 36.11 -22.46
N LYS A 588 4.46 37.13 -22.62
CA LYS A 588 4.48 38.34 -21.78
C LYS A 588 4.33 38.03 -20.29
N ALA A 589 3.36 37.20 -19.91
CA ALA A 589 3.15 36.81 -18.52
C ALA A 589 4.38 36.09 -17.92
N HIS A 590 5.08 35.26 -18.71
CA HIS A 590 6.34 34.64 -18.28
C HIS A 590 7.46 35.66 -18.11
N LEU A 591 7.63 36.58 -19.08
CA LEU A 591 8.63 37.64 -19.00
C LEU A 591 8.41 38.55 -17.77
N GLU A 592 7.16 38.89 -17.46
CA GLU A 592 6.79 39.60 -16.24
C GLU A 592 7.17 38.78 -14.99
N ALA A 593 6.95 37.46 -14.99
CA ALA A 593 7.35 36.61 -13.87
C ALA A 593 8.88 36.55 -13.68
N LEU A 594 9.67 36.57 -14.75
CA LEU A 594 11.14 36.61 -14.67
C LEU A 594 11.66 37.88 -13.99
N THR A 595 10.92 39.00 -14.04
CA THR A 595 11.33 40.22 -13.32
C THR A 595 11.37 40.04 -11.80
N LEU A 596 10.69 39.03 -11.23
CA LEU A 596 10.71 38.77 -9.79
C LEU A 596 12.06 38.30 -9.27
N VAL A 597 12.88 37.68 -10.13
CA VAL A 597 14.21 37.16 -9.77
C VAL A 597 15.34 38.13 -10.10
N LEU A 598 15.04 39.27 -10.74
CA LEU A 598 16.04 40.29 -11.05
C LEU A 598 16.45 41.06 -9.78
N PRO A 599 17.74 41.37 -9.61
CA PRO A 599 18.21 42.21 -8.50
C PRO A 599 17.75 43.66 -8.68
N ASP A 600 17.69 44.43 -7.60
CA ASP A 600 17.22 45.82 -7.64
C ASP A 600 18.11 46.71 -8.54
N GLU A 601 19.41 46.40 -8.69
CA GLU A 601 20.32 47.11 -9.60
C GLU A 601 19.90 47.00 -11.07
N ALA A 602 19.26 45.90 -11.48
CA ALA A 602 18.79 45.71 -12.85
C ALA A 602 17.72 46.75 -13.23
N PHE A 603 16.88 47.15 -12.28
CA PHE A 603 15.84 48.16 -12.48
C PHE A 603 16.41 49.59 -12.51
N ALA A 604 17.55 49.84 -11.86
CA ALA A 604 18.26 51.10 -12.00
C ALA A 604 18.84 51.26 -13.41
N LYS A 605 19.32 50.16 -14.00
CA LYS A 605 19.85 50.12 -15.38
C LYS A 605 18.75 50.16 -16.45
N GLN A 606 17.59 49.55 -16.19
CA GLN A 606 16.42 49.59 -17.06
C GLN A 606 15.14 49.96 -16.28
N PRO A 607 14.87 51.28 -16.10
CA PRO A 607 13.73 51.76 -15.33
C PRO A 607 12.36 51.35 -15.90
N SER A 608 12.27 51.11 -17.21
CA SER A 608 11.02 50.69 -17.88
C SER A 608 10.51 49.33 -17.40
N LEU A 609 11.37 48.49 -16.81
CA LEU A 609 11.00 47.17 -16.28
C LEU A 609 10.26 47.24 -14.94
N VAL A 610 10.36 48.37 -14.20
CA VAL A 610 9.75 48.52 -12.86
C VAL A 610 8.24 48.33 -12.91
N GLN A 611 7.58 48.84 -13.94
CA GLN A 611 6.12 48.74 -14.10
C GLN A 611 5.63 47.30 -14.37
N HIS A 612 6.54 46.39 -14.73
CA HIS A 612 6.25 45.00 -15.06
C HIS A 612 6.52 44.04 -13.90
N ARG A 613 7.07 44.51 -12.78
CA ARG A 613 7.35 43.68 -11.60
C ARG A 613 6.04 43.30 -10.90
N PRO A 614 5.65 42.01 -10.86
CA PRO A 614 4.52 41.58 -10.04
C PRO A 614 4.81 41.92 -8.58
N ALA A 615 3.80 42.31 -7.80
CA ALA A 615 3.99 42.58 -6.38
C ALA A 615 4.63 41.35 -5.67
N SER A 616 5.82 41.52 -5.08
CA SER A 616 6.58 40.48 -4.35
C SER A 616 5.71 39.69 -3.36
N PRO A 617 5.99 38.40 -3.09
CA PRO A 617 5.35 37.67 -2.00
C PRO A 617 5.71 38.36 -0.67
N PRO A 618 4.78 38.47 0.30
CA PRO A 618 5.09 39.15 1.54
C PRO A 618 6.13 38.36 2.34
N ALA A 619 7.02 39.10 3.01
CA ALA A 619 7.91 38.61 4.05
C ALA A 619 7.15 37.76 5.08
N ALA A 620 7.87 36.86 5.77
CA ALA A 620 7.35 35.96 6.81
C ALA A 620 6.20 36.61 7.59
N GLU A 621 4.98 36.11 7.35
CA GLU A 621 3.79 36.71 7.92
C GLU A 621 3.89 36.65 9.45
N PRO A 622 3.77 37.78 10.17
CA PRO A 622 3.41 37.72 11.58
C PRO A 622 2.11 36.92 11.70
N PRO A 623 1.84 36.25 12.86
CA PRO A 623 0.68 35.38 13.03
C PRO A 623 -0.57 36.03 12.45
N ARG A 624 -1.19 35.38 11.46
CA ARG A 624 -2.28 35.95 10.67
C ARG A 624 -3.35 36.48 11.60
N LYS A 625 -3.49 37.80 11.69
CA LYS A 625 -4.65 38.41 12.33
C LYS A 625 -5.87 38.05 11.48
N ARG A 626 -6.80 37.36 12.14
CA ARG A 626 -8.07 36.86 11.62
C ARG A 626 -8.74 37.90 10.72
N ALA A 627 -8.73 37.67 9.41
CA ALA A 627 -9.47 38.52 8.48
C ALA A 627 -10.98 38.35 8.73
N PRO A 628 -11.78 39.43 8.68
CA PRO A 628 -13.22 39.31 8.74
C PRO A 628 -13.72 38.45 7.57
N ALA A 629 -14.68 37.57 7.85
CA ALA A 629 -15.14 36.55 6.91
C ALA A 629 -15.67 37.18 5.61
N ALA A 630 -15.00 36.97 4.48
CA ALA A 630 -15.53 37.31 3.17
C ALA A 630 -16.83 36.51 2.88
N ALA A 631 -17.68 37.03 1.99
CA ALA A 631 -19.01 36.50 1.69
C ALA A 631 -19.01 35.03 1.23
N ARG A 632 -20.02 34.29 1.70
CA ARG A 632 -20.24 32.84 1.49
C ARG A 632 -20.66 32.57 0.03
N PRO A 633 -20.27 31.45 -0.59
CA PRO A 633 -20.88 31.03 -1.85
C PRO A 633 -22.39 30.86 -1.65
N GLU A 634 -23.19 31.49 -2.50
CA GLU A 634 -24.65 31.34 -2.45
C GLU A 634 -25.04 29.88 -2.76
N GLY A 635 -25.93 29.30 -1.94
CA GLY A 635 -26.57 28.00 -2.24
C GLY A 635 -26.17 26.78 -1.40
N VAL A 636 -25.10 26.81 -0.59
CA VAL A 636 -24.73 25.67 0.28
C VAL A 636 -25.14 25.91 1.74
N LEU A 637 -26.06 25.07 2.25
CA LEU A 637 -26.50 25.12 3.65
C LEU A 637 -25.42 24.58 4.59
N LEU A 638 -24.63 25.48 5.18
CA LEU A 638 -23.74 25.13 6.29
C LEU A 638 -24.55 24.85 7.56
N ARG A 639 -24.18 23.82 8.30
CA ARG A 639 -24.87 23.34 9.51
C ARG A 639 -23.99 23.62 10.73
N PRO A 640 -24.56 24.06 11.87
CA PRO A 640 -23.79 24.22 13.09
C PRO A 640 -23.25 22.87 13.57
N LEU A 641 -21.99 22.85 14.01
CA LEU A 641 -21.40 21.69 14.68
C LEU A 641 -21.67 21.80 16.18
N GLY A 642 -22.89 21.46 16.58
CA GLY A 642 -23.38 21.65 17.96
C GLY A 642 -23.24 23.11 18.40
N THR A 643 -22.73 23.32 19.61
CA THR A 643 -22.50 24.64 20.23
C THR A 643 -21.05 25.13 20.08
N THR A 644 -20.22 24.47 19.26
CA THR A 644 -18.79 24.80 19.10
C THR A 644 -18.53 26.15 18.42
N GLY A 645 -19.54 26.77 17.81
CA GLY A 645 -19.39 27.95 16.95
C GLY A 645 -18.79 27.64 15.57
N LEU A 646 -18.53 26.38 15.25
CA LEU A 646 -18.11 25.93 13.92
C LEU A 646 -19.34 25.64 13.04
N PHE A 647 -19.20 25.93 11.75
CA PHE A 647 -20.20 25.60 10.73
C PHE A 647 -19.57 24.72 9.66
N VAL A 648 -20.21 23.59 9.37
CA VAL A 648 -19.71 22.55 8.46
C VAL A 648 -20.67 22.33 7.30
N SER A 649 -20.12 22.02 6.12
CA SER A 649 -20.88 21.51 4.99
C SER A 649 -21.53 20.16 5.34
N PRO A 650 -22.64 19.77 4.69
CA PRO A 650 -23.29 18.47 4.95
C PRO A 650 -22.35 17.27 4.80
N LEU A 651 -21.34 17.38 3.93
CA LEU A 651 -20.30 16.37 3.75
C LEU A 651 -18.98 16.81 4.40
N VAL A 652 -18.33 15.87 5.07
CA VAL A 652 -16.91 15.94 5.47
C VAL A 652 -16.11 15.04 4.53
N VAL A 653 -15.25 15.61 3.69
CA VAL A 653 -14.48 14.82 2.71
C VAL A 653 -13.24 14.24 3.38
N SER A 654 -13.14 12.91 3.38
CA SER A 654 -11.99 12.20 3.93
C SER A 654 -10.85 12.13 2.92
N GLY A 655 -9.61 12.28 3.39
CA GLY A 655 -8.42 12.00 2.58
C GLY A 655 -8.14 10.51 2.35
N ALA A 656 -9.08 9.64 2.73
CA ALA A 656 -8.95 8.20 2.58
C ALA A 656 -9.00 7.83 1.09
N HIS A 657 -8.38 6.71 0.72
CA HIS A 657 -8.32 6.18 -0.65
C HIS A 657 -7.54 7.03 -1.68
N GLY A 658 -6.86 8.11 -1.26
CA GLY A 658 -5.83 8.75 -2.08
C GLY A 658 -6.34 9.52 -3.31
N LEU A 659 -7.49 10.21 -3.20
CA LEU A 659 -7.88 11.19 -4.22
C LEU A 659 -6.75 12.18 -4.47
N VAL A 660 -6.56 12.59 -5.72
CA VAL A 660 -5.56 13.61 -6.09
C VAL A 660 -5.91 14.98 -5.51
N ALA A 661 -4.90 15.81 -5.23
CA ALA A 661 -5.07 17.13 -4.63
C ALA A 661 -6.07 18.04 -5.37
N SER A 662 -6.16 17.95 -6.70
CA SER A 662 -7.15 18.70 -7.49
C SER A 662 -8.59 18.34 -7.15
N SER A 663 -8.88 17.07 -6.85
CA SER A 663 -10.24 16.64 -6.49
C SER A 663 -10.69 17.25 -5.15
N PHE A 664 -9.78 17.45 -4.19
CA PHE A 664 -10.11 18.17 -2.97
C PHE A 664 -10.35 19.67 -3.22
N ALA A 665 -9.65 20.26 -4.19
CA ALA A 665 -9.93 21.63 -4.63
C ALA A 665 -11.30 21.72 -5.30
N ASP A 666 -11.66 20.78 -6.17
CA ASP A 666 -12.98 20.76 -6.81
C ASP A 666 -14.10 20.59 -5.77
N ALA A 667 -13.90 19.76 -4.74
CA ALA A 667 -14.84 19.65 -3.63
C ALA A 667 -14.97 20.97 -2.86
N ARG A 668 -13.85 21.68 -2.64
CA ARG A 668 -13.81 23.00 -1.98
C ARG A 668 -14.59 24.04 -2.78
N ASP A 669 -14.38 24.06 -4.09
CA ASP A 669 -15.02 24.97 -5.05
C ASP A 669 -16.53 24.67 -5.14
N ALA A 670 -16.94 23.41 -5.03
CA ALA A 670 -18.34 22.99 -4.92
C ALA A 670 -19.00 23.36 -3.56
N GLY A 671 -18.24 23.91 -2.61
CA GLY A 671 -18.75 24.42 -1.33
C GLY A 671 -18.57 23.48 -0.13
N VAL A 672 -17.84 22.37 -0.27
CA VAL A 672 -17.36 21.61 0.90
C VAL A 672 -16.40 22.49 1.69
N ASN A 673 -16.57 22.55 3.01
CA ASN A 673 -15.63 23.26 3.88
C ASN A 673 -15.00 22.35 4.95
N ALA A 674 -15.46 21.11 5.12
CA ALA A 674 -14.97 20.21 6.16
C ALA A 674 -14.17 19.03 5.59
N PHE A 675 -12.98 18.79 6.13
CA PHE A 675 -12.07 17.74 5.66
C PHE A 675 -11.58 16.86 6.82
N PHE A 676 -11.64 15.54 6.64
CA PHE A 676 -11.14 14.56 7.60
C PHE A 676 -9.74 14.08 7.20
N TRP A 677 -8.77 14.31 8.09
CA TRP A 677 -7.34 14.15 7.81
C TRP A 677 -6.66 13.18 8.79
N GLU A 678 -5.77 12.36 8.26
CA GLU A 678 -4.79 11.55 9.00
C GLU A 678 -3.38 11.80 8.46
N PRO A 679 -2.30 11.58 9.24
CA PRO A 679 -0.93 11.84 8.82
C PRO A 679 -0.54 11.22 7.46
N ARG A 680 -1.05 10.02 7.15
CA ARG A 680 -0.77 9.28 5.91
C ARG A 680 -1.52 9.78 4.67
N TYR A 681 -2.38 10.79 4.77
CA TYR A 681 -3.13 11.30 3.62
C TYR A 681 -2.29 12.34 2.86
N HIS A 682 -1.35 11.86 2.04
CA HIS A 682 -0.36 12.69 1.34
C HIS A 682 -1.01 13.74 0.43
N GLU A 683 -1.96 13.35 -0.42
CA GLU A 683 -2.65 14.26 -1.35
C GLU A 683 -3.53 15.29 -0.63
N LEU A 684 -4.23 14.88 0.44
CA LEU A 684 -4.99 15.84 1.25
C LEU A 684 -4.05 16.81 1.98
N THR A 685 -2.90 16.33 2.46
CA THR A 685 -1.85 17.20 3.06
C THR A 685 -1.35 18.23 2.05
N ARG A 686 -1.14 17.82 0.79
CA ARG A 686 -0.74 18.72 -0.30
C ARG A 686 -1.82 19.77 -0.57
N PHE A 687 -3.09 19.38 -0.64
CA PHE A 687 -4.21 20.31 -0.79
C PHE A 687 -4.30 21.29 0.38
N LEU A 688 -4.28 20.83 1.63
CA LEU A 688 -4.42 21.66 2.82
C LEU A 688 -3.30 22.70 2.97
N ARG A 689 -2.10 22.42 2.46
CA ARG A 689 -0.97 23.36 2.41
C ARG A 689 -1.05 24.35 1.25
N SER A 690 -1.97 24.16 0.29
CA SER A 690 -2.11 25.01 -0.88
C SER A 690 -2.93 26.27 -0.58
N ARG A 691 -2.71 27.35 -1.36
CA ARG A 691 -3.55 28.56 -1.26
C ARG A 691 -5.03 28.29 -1.54
N ARG A 692 -5.34 27.29 -2.37
CA ARG A 692 -6.72 26.91 -2.73
C ARG A 692 -7.53 26.34 -1.56
N ALA A 693 -6.89 25.80 -0.52
CA ALA A 693 -7.62 25.31 0.63
C ALA A 693 -8.36 26.45 1.37
N GLY A 694 -7.75 27.64 1.43
CA GLY A 694 -8.30 28.79 2.14
C GLY A 694 -8.52 28.48 3.63
N ARG A 695 -7.43 28.30 4.39
CA ARG A 695 -7.41 27.82 5.79
C ARG A 695 -8.45 28.45 6.71
N ASP A 696 -8.69 29.76 6.61
CA ASP A 696 -9.63 30.48 7.48
C ASP A 696 -11.10 30.13 7.23
N ARG A 697 -11.40 29.50 6.08
CA ARG A 697 -12.75 29.19 5.60
C ARG A 697 -13.03 27.68 5.57
N LEU A 698 -12.15 26.86 6.16
CA LEU A 698 -12.31 25.41 6.25
C LEU A 698 -12.35 24.92 7.70
N VAL A 699 -12.92 23.75 7.91
CA VAL A 699 -12.93 22.99 9.17
C VAL A 699 -12.09 21.74 8.98
N LEU A 700 -10.93 21.70 9.62
CA LEU A 700 -10.08 20.52 9.65
C LEU A 700 -10.48 19.60 10.81
N VAL A 701 -10.85 18.37 10.51
CA VAL A 701 -11.03 17.29 11.49
C VAL A 701 -9.79 16.39 11.45
N ALA A 702 -9.01 16.42 12.53
CA ALA A 702 -7.85 15.56 12.74
C ALA A 702 -8.03 14.75 14.03
N GLY A 703 -7.05 13.92 14.40
CA GLY A 703 -7.14 13.15 15.63
C GLY A 703 -5.96 12.24 15.89
N THR A 704 -6.10 11.39 16.91
CA THR A 704 -5.03 10.55 17.44
C THR A 704 -5.52 9.17 17.87
N TYR A 705 -4.64 8.18 17.71
CA TYR A 705 -4.80 6.83 18.25
C TYR A 705 -4.05 6.64 19.59
N HIS A 706 -3.45 7.68 20.18
CA HIS A 706 -2.70 7.62 21.45
C HIS A 706 -3.48 8.22 22.64
N SER A 707 -3.26 7.69 23.85
CA SER A 707 -3.81 8.17 25.13
C SER A 707 -2.75 8.78 26.02
N GLY A 708 -3.18 9.62 26.96
CA GLY A 708 -2.31 10.26 27.94
C GLY A 708 -1.97 11.71 27.55
N PRO A 709 -1.96 12.65 28.51
CA PRO A 709 -1.75 14.08 28.25
C PRO A 709 -0.55 14.42 27.36
N ASP A 710 0.60 13.79 27.59
CA ASP A 710 1.84 14.04 26.85
C ASP A 710 1.74 13.57 25.40
N ALA A 711 1.17 12.37 25.18
CA ALA A 711 0.99 11.82 23.85
C ALA A 711 -0.01 12.65 23.03
N LEU A 712 -1.10 13.12 23.66
CA LEU A 712 -2.08 13.99 23.03
C LEU A 712 -1.47 15.33 22.60
N ARG A 713 -0.70 15.98 23.48
CA ARG A 713 0.03 17.21 23.14
C ARG A 713 0.98 16.99 21.96
N ALA A 714 1.78 15.93 22.03
CA ALA A 714 2.76 15.62 21.00
C ALA A 714 2.12 15.36 19.63
N ASP A 715 0.96 14.70 19.58
CA ASP A 715 0.22 14.49 18.32
C ASP A 715 -0.40 15.77 17.76
N VAL A 716 -0.92 16.64 18.63
CA VAL A 716 -1.43 17.96 18.19
C VAL A 716 -0.31 18.77 17.59
N GLU A 717 0.84 18.88 18.27
CA GLU A 717 1.99 19.65 17.78
C GLU A 717 2.60 19.07 16.50
N ARG A 718 2.71 17.74 16.40
CA ARG A 718 3.10 17.08 15.15
C ARG A 718 2.12 17.38 14.02
N THR A 719 0.83 17.41 14.30
CA THR A 719 -0.20 17.72 13.30
C THR A 719 -0.07 19.15 12.80
N LEU A 720 0.07 20.12 13.71
CA LEU A 720 0.28 21.54 13.39
C LEU A 720 1.54 21.73 12.52
N ALA A 721 2.66 21.16 12.94
CA ALA A 721 3.92 21.22 12.21
C ALA A 721 3.82 20.56 10.82
N ARG A 722 3.18 19.38 10.74
CA ARG A 722 3.00 18.67 9.46
C ARG A 722 2.07 19.44 8.52
N LEU A 723 1.04 20.11 8.99
CA LEU A 723 0.15 20.86 8.11
C LEU A 723 0.61 22.31 7.86
N ARG A 724 1.59 22.80 8.63
CA ARG A 724 2.04 24.20 8.61
C ARG A 724 0.90 25.16 8.91
N ILE A 725 0.18 24.89 10.00
CA ILE A 725 -0.97 25.65 10.47
C ILE A 725 -0.83 25.95 11.97
N ASP A 726 -1.50 27.00 12.43
CA ASP A 726 -1.40 27.45 13.82
C ASP A 726 -2.46 26.83 14.75
N TRP A 727 -3.59 26.35 14.19
CA TRP A 727 -4.65 25.68 14.95
C TRP A 727 -5.28 24.51 14.18
N ILE A 728 -5.94 23.61 14.90
CA ILE A 728 -6.80 22.53 14.38
C ILE A 728 -8.26 22.85 14.75
N ASP A 729 -9.21 22.72 13.81
CA ASP A 729 -10.60 23.08 14.10
C ASP A 729 -11.28 22.04 15.00
N VAL A 730 -11.11 20.75 14.71
CA VAL A 730 -11.61 19.64 15.54
C VAL A 730 -10.53 18.58 15.69
N PHE A 731 -10.17 18.24 16.92
CA PHE A 731 -9.25 17.13 17.21
C PHE A 731 -9.96 16.01 17.97
N LEU A 732 -9.94 14.80 17.41
CA LEU A 732 -10.68 13.65 17.93
C LEU A 732 -9.75 12.58 18.53
N LEU A 733 -10.16 12.01 19.66
CA LEU A 733 -9.67 10.70 20.08
C LEU A 733 -10.27 9.64 19.14
N PHE A 734 -9.46 8.99 18.33
CA PHE A 734 -9.92 8.10 17.28
C PHE A 734 -10.23 6.68 17.79
N TRP A 735 -11.36 6.13 17.30
CA TRP A 735 -11.72 4.71 17.40
C TRP A 735 -11.76 4.21 18.85
N VAL A 736 -12.35 5.03 19.71
CA VAL A 736 -12.55 4.73 21.12
C VAL A 736 -13.35 3.45 21.29
N ARG A 737 -12.78 2.49 22.01
CA ARG A 737 -13.41 1.19 22.32
C ARG A 737 -13.73 0.98 23.79
N SER A 738 -13.13 1.77 24.68
CA SER A 738 -13.29 1.65 26.13
C SER A 738 -13.64 3.02 26.74
N PRO A 739 -14.49 3.08 27.79
CA PRO A 739 -14.70 4.30 28.56
C PRO A 739 -13.41 4.89 29.14
N ASP A 740 -12.42 4.05 29.45
CA ASP A 740 -11.14 4.49 30.03
C ASP A 740 -10.30 5.34 29.07
N ARG A 741 -10.56 5.22 27.77
CA ARG A 741 -9.99 6.08 26.72
C ARG A 741 -10.52 7.52 26.80
N LEU A 742 -11.63 7.73 27.52
CA LEU A 742 -12.31 9.02 27.72
C LEU A 742 -12.19 9.48 29.17
N ALA A 743 -11.09 9.11 29.84
CA ALA A 743 -10.77 9.52 31.20
C ALA A 743 -10.64 11.05 31.34
N ASP A 744 -10.77 11.53 32.59
CA ASP A 744 -10.76 12.97 32.89
C ASP A 744 -9.42 13.63 32.52
N ASP A 745 -8.29 12.93 32.69
CA ASP A 745 -6.96 13.41 32.28
C ASP A 745 -6.87 13.73 30.78
N ASP A 746 -7.40 12.86 29.92
CA ASP A 746 -7.38 13.03 28.46
C ASP A 746 -8.33 14.15 28.04
N TYR A 747 -9.51 14.25 28.67
CA TYR A 747 -10.41 15.39 28.48
C TYR A 747 -9.73 16.71 28.87
N ASP A 748 -9.14 16.78 30.06
CA ASP A 748 -8.53 17.99 30.59
C ASP A 748 -7.29 18.40 29.78
N ALA A 749 -6.54 17.44 29.25
CA ALA A 749 -5.44 17.71 28.32
C ALA A 749 -5.92 18.37 27.03
N LEU A 750 -7.00 17.86 26.41
CA LEU A 750 -7.57 18.46 25.20
C LEU A 750 -8.21 19.83 25.49
N ALA A 751 -8.85 20.00 26.65
CA ALA A 751 -9.38 21.28 27.08
C ALA A 751 -8.26 22.33 27.25
N ARG A 752 -7.14 21.98 27.88
CA ARG A 752 -5.96 22.84 27.98
C ARG A 752 -5.40 23.22 26.61
N LEU A 753 -5.29 22.27 25.67
CA LEU A 753 -4.81 22.54 24.31
C LEU A 753 -5.76 23.46 23.51
N ARG A 754 -7.07 23.41 23.79
CA ARG A 754 -8.04 24.38 23.26
C ARG A 754 -7.82 25.76 23.87
N ASP A 755 -7.64 25.84 25.18
CA ASP A 755 -7.46 27.11 25.89
C ASP A 755 -6.13 27.80 25.50
N GLU A 756 -5.11 27.01 25.12
CA GLU A 756 -3.86 27.46 24.48
C GLU A 756 -4.04 27.94 23.02
N GLY A 757 -5.23 27.80 22.43
CA GLY A 757 -5.52 28.21 21.05
C GLY A 757 -5.08 27.21 19.97
N LYS A 758 -4.50 26.05 20.34
CA LYS A 758 -4.08 25.01 19.38
C LYS A 758 -5.27 24.26 18.79
N LEU A 759 -6.36 24.15 19.53
CA LEU A 759 -7.61 23.50 19.12
C LEU A 759 -8.79 24.49 19.20
N ARG A 760 -9.73 24.46 18.24
CA ARG A 760 -11.01 25.19 18.37
C ARG A 760 -12.08 24.36 19.05
N ALA A 761 -12.14 23.07 18.74
CA ALA A 761 -12.97 22.08 19.38
C ALA A 761 -12.23 20.74 19.47
N PHE A 762 -12.74 19.86 20.31
CA PHE A 762 -12.22 18.51 20.46
C PHE A 762 -13.37 17.53 20.69
N GLY A 763 -13.06 16.24 20.64
CA GLY A 763 -14.07 15.20 20.73
C GLY A 763 -13.47 13.81 20.69
N PHE A 764 -14.32 12.85 20.38
CA PHE A 764 -13.92 11.47 20.16
C PHE A 764 -14.72 10.83 19.04
N SER A 765 -14.19 9.75 18.48
CA SER A 765 -14.92 8.89 17.56
C SER A 765 -15.08 7.49 18.10
N THR A 766 -16.26 6.89 17.92
CA THR A 766 -16.52 5.53 18.39
C THR A 766 -17.56 4.81 17.52
N HIS A 767 -17.44 3.49 17.54
CA HIS A 767 -18.41 2.56 16.99
C HIS A 767 -19.42 2.10 18.04
N ASP A 768 -19.17 2.38 19.33
CA ASP A 768 -19.96 1.93 20.47
C ASP A 768 -20.88 3.03 21.00
N ARG A 769 -22.18 2.75 20.97
CA ARG A 769 -23.21 3.69 21.40
C ARG A 769 -23.21 3.89 22.92
N ALA A 770 -23.01 2.83 23.70
CA ALA A 770 -23.05 2.91 25.16
C ALA A 770 -21.86 3.74 25.68
N VAL A 771 -20.66 3.53 25.12
CA VAL A 771 -19.48 4.35 25.44
C VAL A 771 -19.74 5.82 25.10
N ALA A 772 -20.30 6.11 23.93
CA ALA A 772 -20.61 7.49 23.55
C ALA A 772 -21.61 8.16 24.50
N VAL A 773 -22.73 7.51 24.79
CA VAL A 773 -23.77 8.05 25.70
C VAL A 773 -23.21 8.29 27.09
N GLY A 774 -22.51 7.31 27.67
CA GLY A 774 -21.90 7.45 29.00
C GLY A 774 -20.88 8.60 29.06
N ALA A 775 -20.08 8.78 28.01
CA ALA A 775 -19.12 9.88 27.94
C ALA A 775 -19.80 11.25 27.89
N LEU A 776 -20.84 11.40 27.07
CA LEU A 776 -21.62 12.65 27.00
C LEU A 776 -22.32 12.94 28.33
N GLN A 777 -22.77 11.91 29.05
CA GLN A 777 -23.38 12.05 30.38
C GLN A 777 -22.39 12.53 31.43
N LYS A 778 -21.14 12.07 31.37
CA LYS A 778 -20.09 12.39 32.34
C LYS A 778 -19.48 13.78 32.14
N ARG A 779 -19.19 14.18 30.89
CA ARG A 779 -18.44 15.41 30.57
C ARG A 779 -19.03 16.11 29.33
N PRO A 780 -18.92 17.45 29.22
CA PRO A 780 -19.48 18.20 28.11
C PRO A 780 -18.58 18.13 26.86
N TRP A 781 -18.51 16.96 26.23
CA TRP A 781 -17.74 16.76 25.00
C TRP A 781 -18.31 17.59 23.85
N PRO A 782 -17.52 18.47 23.20
CA PRO A 782 -18.04 19.37 22.17
C PRO A 782 -18.44 18.66 20.87
N VAL A 783 -17.73 17.59 20.49
CA VAL A 783 -17.97 16.84 19.25
C VAL A 783 -17.93 15.34 19.51
N VAL A 784 -18.86 14.59 18.90
CA VAL A 784 -18.80 13.14 18.79
C VAL A 784 -18.87 12.72 17.32
N MET A 785 -18.00 11.80 16.91
CA MET A 785 -18.07 11.18 15.60
C MET A 785 -18.49 9.71 15.73
N THR A 786 -19.70 9.37 15.28
CA THR A 786 -20.30 8.04 15.52
C THR A 786 -20.69 7.31 14.23
N ARG A 787 -20.70 5.99 14.30
CA ARG A 787 -21.24 5.14 13.23
C ARG A 787 -22.75 5.38 13.10
N HIS A 788 -23.20 5.62 11.88
CA HIS A 788 -24.63 5.75 11.55
C HIS A 788 -24.88 5.38 10.08
N SER A 789 -25.93 4.59 9.84
CA SER A 789 -26.46 4.24 8.51
C SER A 789 -27.79 3.50 8.68
N ALA A 790 -28.50 3.23 7.58
CA ALA A 790 -29.69 2.40 7.60
C ALA A 790 -29.44 0.96 8.11
N ALA A 791 -28.20 0.45 7.99
CA ALA A 791 -27.81 -0.83 8.59
C ALA A 791 -27.46 -0.73 10.09
N HIS A 792 -27.20 0.48 10.58
CA HIS A 792 -26.85 0.74 11.98
C HIS A 792 -27.62 1.95 12.54
N PRO A 793 -28.97 1.89 12.61
CA PRO A 793 -29.81 3.02 13.06
C PRO A 793 -29.77 3.24 14.59
N GLY A 794 -28.97 2.45 15.32
CA GLY A 794 -29.03 2.42 16.78
C GLY A 794 -28.70 3.75 17.48
N ALA A 795 -28.00 4.67 16.82
CA ALA A 795 -27.70 5.99 17.38
C ALA A 795 -28.95 6.89 17.47
N GLU A 796 -29.95 6.67 16.61
CA GLU A 796 -31.18 7.49 16.50
C GLU A 796 -31.98 7.52 17.80
N THR A 797 -31.95 6.44 18.59
CA THR A 797 -32.81 6.27 19.77
C THR A 797 -32.21 6.79 21.08
N GLN A 798 -30.89 6.89 21.17
CA GLN A 798 -30.21 7.23 22.44
C GLN A 798 -29.14 8.30 22.23
N LEU A 799 -28.19 8.08 21.32
CA LEU A 799 -27.02 8.96 21.17
C LEU A 799 -27.37 10.30 20.53
N LEU A 800 -28.14 10.33 19.45
CA LEU A 800 -28.49 11.59 18.77
C LEU A 800 -29.35 12.51 19.66
N PRO A 801 -30.40 12.01 20.36
CA PRO A 801 -31.13 12.83 21.33
C PRO A 801 -30.25 13.35 22.48
N GLU A 802 -29.38 12.51 23.04
CA GLU A 802 -28.47 12.90 24.12
C GLU A 802 -27.48 13.99 23.66
N ALA A 803 -26.89 13.83 22.47
CA ALA A 803 -25.97 14.82 21.90
C ALA A 803 -26.68 16.16 21.64
N LEU A 804 -27.91 16.12 21.11
CA LEU A 804 -28.71 17.32 20.88
C LEU A 804 -29.04 18.04 22.20
N ALA A 805 -29.46 17.31 23.23
CA ALA A 805 -29.78 17.86 24.54
C ALA A 805 -28.58 18.56 25.20
N ARG A 806 -27.36 18.08 24.94
CA ARG A 806 -26.11 18.64 25.47
C ARG A 806 -25.46 19.68 24.57
N GLY A 807 -26.02 19.94 23.39
CA GLY A 807 -25.41 20.82 22.40
C GLY A 807 -24.10 20.29 21.80
N THR A 808 -23.87 18.97 21.86
CA THR A 808 -22.71 18.29 21.25
C THR A 808 -22.91 18.19 19.74
N GLY A 809 -21.89 18.57 18.95
CA GLY A 809 -21.91 18.40 17.50
C GLY A 809 -21.72 16.95 17.09
N VAL A 810 -22.55 16.45 16.17
CA VAL A 810 -22.47 15.05 15.70
C VAL A 810 -21.94 14.99 14.27
N LEU A 811 -20.84 14.25 14.10
CA LEU A 811 -20.36 13.79 12.80
C LEU A 811 -20.70 12.31 12.63
N THR A 812 -21.24 11.91 11.48
CA THR A 812 -21.53 10.49 11.21
C THR A 812 -20.53 9.89 10.25
N PHE A 813 -20.20 8.61 10.43
CA PHE A 813 -19.39 7.86 9.46
C PHE A 813 -19.99 6.48 9.20
N THR A 814 -19.49 5.79 8.16
CA THR A 814 -20.02 4.52 7.63
C THR A 814 -21.44 4.60 7.04
N ALA A 815 -21.84 5.75 6.49
CA ALA A 815 -23.16 5.95 5.87
C ALA A 815 -23.52 4.84 4.86
N THR A 816 -22.56 4.37 4.05
CA THR A 816 -22.74 3.28 3.07
C THR A 816 -22.51 1.88 3.63
N SER A 817 -22.27 1.74 4.94
CA SER A 817 -21.81 0.50 5.60
C SER A 817 -20.59 -0.13 4.91
N TYR A 818 -19.56 0.69 4.64
CA TYR A 818 -18.37 0.31 3.87
C TYR A 818 -18.70 -0.19 2.44
N GLY A 819 -19.77 0.34 1.84
CA GLY A 819 -20.25 -0.03 0.51
C GLY A 819 -21.25 -1.19 0.48
N ARG A 820 -21.55 -1.84 1.62
CA ARG A 820 -22.50 -2.97 1.67
C ARG A 820 -23.93 -2.55 1.34
N LEU A 821 -24.33 -1.34 1.72
CA LEU A 821 -25.66 -0.83 1.39
C LEU A 821 -25.85 -0.62 -0.11
N LEU A 822 -24.77 -0.40 -0.86
CA LEU A 822 -24.82 -0.18 -2.32
C LEU A 822 -24.98 -1.47 -3.12
N ARG A 823 -25.06 -2.61 -2.43
CA ARG A 823 -25.20 -3.95 -3.02
C ARG A 823 -26.61 -4.47 -2.77
N PRO A 824 -27.14 -5.35 -3.63
CA PRO A 824 -28.34 -6.09 -3.32
C PRO A 824 -28.12 -6.96 -2.07
N ALA A 825 -29.15 -7.11 -1.24
CA ALA A 825 -29.11 -8.04 -0.12
C ALA A 825 -29.37 -9.47 -0.64
N SER A 826 -28.71 -10.48 -0.06
CA SER A 826 -28.97 -11.88 -0.39
C SER A 826 -30.45 -12.22 -0.17
N SER A 827 -31.13 -12.71 -1.22
CA SER A 827 -32.56 -13.03 -1.18
C SER A 827 -32.80 -14.38 -0.49
N SER A 828 -33.41 -14.36 0.69
CA SER A 828 -34.07 -15.54 1.25
C SER A 828 -35.45 -15.67 0.62
N GLY A 829 -35.60 -16.52 -0.41
CA GLY A 829 -36.91 -16.76 -1.05
C GLY A 829 -37.50 -15.54 -1.77
N ASP A 830 -38.76 -15.65 -2.21
CA ASP A 830 -39.48 -14.83 -3.21
C ASP A 830 -39.69 -13.32 -2.88
N ALA A 831 -38.74 -12.66 -2.21
CA ALA A 831 -38.75 -11.22 -2.01
C ALA A 831 -38.47 -10.46 -3.33
N PRO A 832 -39.23 -9.38 -3.64
CA PRO A 832 -39.04 -8.61 -4.86
C PRO A 832 -37.64 -7.96 -4.90
N GLU A 833 -37.05 -7.94 -6.10
CA GLU A 833 -35.73 -7.38 -6.37
C GLU A 833 -35.77 -5.85 -6.16
N THR A 834 -35.30 -5.37 -5.01
CA THR A 834 -35.25 -3.93 -4.72
C THR A 834 -33.96 -3.33 -5.26
N THR A 835 -34.06 -2.25 -6.04
CA THR A 835 -32.88 -1.48 -6.49
C THR A 835 -32.06 -1.02 -5.27
N PRO A 836 -30.75 -1.32 -5.22
CA PRO A 836 -29.90 -0.86 -4.11
C PRO A 836 -29.84 0.67 -4.04
N PRO A 837 -29.74 1.26 -2.83
CA PRO A 837 -29.58 2.69 -2.67
C PRO A 837 -28.25 3.20 -3.23
N THR A 838 -28.24 4.45 -3.67
CA THR A 838 -27.00 5.12 -4.10
C THR A 838 -26.18 5.60 -2.90
N ALA A 839 -24.92 5.98 -3.13
CA ALA A 839 -24.09 6.57 -2.08
C ALA A 839 -24.69 7.91 -1.56
N PRO A 840 -25.15 8.83 -2.43
CA PRO A 840 -25.94 10.00 -2.01
C PRO A 840 -27.13 9.67 -1.11
N ASP A 841 -27.91 8.63 -1.39
CA ASP A 841 -29.06 8.25 -0.55
C ASP A 841 -28.64 7.84 0.86
N CYS A 842 -27.52 7.12 0.96
CA CYS A 842 -26.95 6.73 2.24
C CYS A 842 -26.48 7.95 3.07
N TYR A 843 -25.88 8.96 2.43
CA TYR A 843 -25.48 10.20 3.11
C TYR A 843 -26.71 11.01 3.55
N ARG A 844 -27.70 11.16 2.66
CA ARG A 844 -28.97 11.83 2.93
C ARG A 844 -29.72 11.20 4.11
N TYR A 845 -29.75 9.86 4.20
CA TYR A 845 -30.33 9.16 5.35
C TYR A 845 -29.75 9.62 6.69
N SER A 846 -28.42 9.81 6.75
CA SER A 846 -27.76 10.29 7.97
C SER A 846 -28.04 11.75 8.24
N LEU A 847 -28.05 12.58 7.19
CA LEU A 847 -28.26 14.03 7.30
C LEU A 847 -29.71 14.43 7.62
N THR A 848 -30.68 13.56 7.31
CA THR A 848 -32.09 13.73 7.70
C THR A 848 -32.28 13.60 9.22
N GLN A 849 -31.38 12.92 9.95
CA GLN A 849 -31.56 12.70 11.38
C GLN A 849 -31.36 13.99 12.20
N PRO A 850 -32.23 14.28 13.19
CA PRO A 850 -32.04 15.40 14.11
C PRO A 850 -30.68 15.34 14.82
N GLY A 851 -30.01 16.48 14.94
CA GLY A 851 -28.72 16.60 15.63
C GLY A 851 -27.49 16.21 14.79
N VAL A 852 -27.64 15.61 13.61
CA VAL A 852 -26.49 15.31 12.73
C VAL A 852 -26.02 16.58 12.01
N SER A 853 -24.78 16.99 12.30
CA SER A 853 -24.17 18.18 11.70
C SER A 853 -23.62 17.90 10.30
N ALA A 854 -22.90 16.79 10.13
CA ALA A 854 -22.36 16.38 8.83
C ALA A 854 -22.07 14.87 8.79
N THR A 855 -21.94 14.32 7.58
CA THR A 855 -21.56 12.92 7.36
C THR A 855 -20.25 12.82 6.58
N LEU A 856 -19.38 11.88 6.97
CA LEU A 856 -18.14 11.61 6.27
C LEU A 856 -18.42 10.91 4.92
N THR A 857 -17.70 11.37 3.89
CA THR A 857 -17.61 10.73 2.57
C THR A 857 -16.15 10.42 2.26
N ALA A 858 -15.89 9.24 1.69
CA ALA A 858 -14.54 8.78 1.32
C ALA A 858 -14.56 8.21 -0.11
N PRO A 859 -14.70 9.07 -1.15
CA PRO A 859 -14.73 8.61 -2.52
C PRO A 859 -13.36 8.07 -2.95
N ARG A 860 -13.36 7.00 -3.75
CA ARG A 860 -12.14 6.36 -4.28
C ARG A 860 -11.68 6.95 -5.61
N SER A 861 -12.54 7.70 -6.26
CA SER A 861 -12.28 8.31 -7.56
C SER A 861 -12.94 9.67 -7.66
N HIS A 862 -12.46 10.49 -8.60
CA HIS A 862 -13.07 11.78 -8.91
C HIS A 862 -14.55 11.62 -9.34
N ARG A 863 -14.89 10.54 -10.05
CA ARG A 863 -16.28 10.23 -10.41
C ARG A 863 -17.18 10.03 -9.19
N GLU A 864 -16.74 9.21 -8.23
CA GLU A 864 -17.49 9.00 -6.97
C GLU A 864 -17.61 10.32 -6.18
N LEU A 865 -16.59 11.17 -6.21
CA LEU A 865 -16.65 12.49 -5.58
C LEU A 865 -17.77 13.34 -6.19
N VAL A 866 -17.81 13.48 -7.52
CA VAL A 866 -18.84 14.25 -8.22
C VAL A 866 -20.24 13.73 -7.91
N GLU A 867 -20.45 12.41 -7.90
CA GLU A 867 -21.73 11.80 -7.50
C GLU A 867 -22.11 12.19 -6.07
N ASN A 868 -21.17 12.08 -5.12
CA ASN A 868 -21.42 12.39 -3.72
C ASN A 868 -21.73 13.89 -3.51
N LEU A 869 -21.11 14.80 -4.27
CA LEU A 869 -21.33 16.24 -4.16
C LEU A 869 -22.78 16.66 -4.47
N THR A 870 -23.57 15.82 -5.15
CA THR A 870 -25.01 16.06 -5.37
C THR A 870 -25.82 16.18 -4.06
N VAL A 871 -25.28 15.68 -2.94
CA VAL A 871 -25.85 15.84 -1.60
C VAL A 871 -25.87 17.30 -1.14
N LEU A 872 -24.96 18.15 -1.62
CA LEU A 872 -24.88 19.55 -1.19
C LEU A 872 -26.11 20.36 -1.61
N ALA A 873 -26.67 20.08 -2.79
CA ALA A 873 -27.88 20.74 -3.29
C ALA A 873 -29.16 20.22 -2.61
N ARG A 874 -29.20 18.93 -2.26
CA ARG A 874 -30.33 18.29 -1.58
C ARG A 874 -29.83 17.36 -0.48
N PRO A 875 -29.64 17.86 0.77
CA PRO A 875 -29.03 17.10 1.85
C PRO A 875 -29.99 16.15 2.57
N THR A 876 -31.31 16.23 2.30
CA THR A 876 -32.32 15.38 2.94
C THR A 876 -32.82 14.29 2.00
N LEU A 877 -33.13 13.13 2.59
CA LEU A 877 -33.74 12.00 1.89
C LEU A 877 -35.25 12.27 1.71
N PRO A 878 -35.85 11.97 0.54
CA PRO A 878 -37.31 11.93 0.37
C PRO A 878 -37.99 11.00 1.39
N GLU A 879 -39.15 11.38 1.92
CA GLU A 879 -39.86 10.61 2.97
C GLU A 879 -40.33 9.22 2.49
N ASP A 880 -40.71 9.10 1.22
CA ASP A 880 -41.14 7.87 0.55
C ASP A 880 -39.99 6.85 0.37
N ALA A 881 -38.74 7.31 0.29
CA ALA A 881 -37.57 6.45 0.16
C ALA A 881 -37.09 5.84 1.49
N LEU A 882 -37.52 6.40 2.64
CA LEU A 882 -37.02 6.02 3.96
C LEU A 882 -37.37 4.56 4.36
N PRO A 883 -38.63 4.06 4.19
CA PRO A 883 -38.98 2.70 4.57
C PRO A 883 -38.20 1.64 3.78
N ALA A 884 -38.05 1.85 2.47
CA ALA A 884 -37.30 0.94 1.59
C ALA A 884 -35.82 0.84 1.99
N LEU A 885 -35.19 1.98 2.27
CA LEU A 885 -33.80 2.04 2.70
C LEU A 885 -33.58 1.38 4.07
N ARG A 886 -34.51 1.55 5.02
CA ARG A 886 -34.47 0.88 6.34
C ARG A 886 -34.60 -0.63 6.21
N ALA A 887 -35.58 -1.11 5.44
CA ALA A 887 -35.77 -2.55 5.21
C ALA A 887 -34.53 -3.18 4.54
N HIS A 888 -33.91 -2.48 3.58
CA HIS A 888 -32.64 -2.92 2.99
C HIS A 888 -31.50 -2.94 4.02
N GLY A 889 -31.39 -1.89 4.82
CA GLY A 889 -30.39 -1.81 5.89
C GLY A 889 -30.49 -2.92 6.92
N GLU A 890 -31.71 -3.32 7.31
CA GLU A 890 -31.95 -4.43 8.24
C GLU A 890 -31.42 -5.76 7.69
N ARG A 891 -31.68 -6.06 6.40
CA ARG A 891 -31.14 -7.25 5.74
C ARG A 891 -29.62 -7.25 5.72
N ILE A 892 -29.02 -6.14 5.28
CA ILE A 892 -27.55 -5.97 5.27
C ILE A 892 -26.95 -6.10 6.68
N ARG A 893 -27.64 -5.60 7.71
CA ARG A 893 -27.19 -5.74 9.11
C ARG A 893 -27.25 -7.18 9.60
N ALA A 894 -28.30 -7.93 9.26
CA ALA A 894 -28.43 -9.34 9.64
C ALA A 894 -27.28 -10.16 9.03
N GLU A 895 -27.03 -9.99 7.73
CA GLU A 895 -25.92 -10.64 7.02
C GLU A 895 -24.56 -10.24 7.61
N THR A 896 -24.35 -8.95 7.86
CA THR A 896 -23.08 -8.45 8.44
C THR A 896 -22.85 -9.00 9.84
N ARG A 897 -23.88 -9.12 10.70
CA ARG A 897 -23.73 -9.68 12.05
C ARG A 897 -23.29 -11.14 12.00
N ARG A 898 -23.89 -11.92 11.12
CA ARG A 898 -23.52 -13.32 10.90
C ARG A 898 -22.08 -13.45 10.43
N PHE A 899 -21.69 -12.66 9.43
CA PHE A 899 -20.31 -12.62 8.92
C PHE A 899 -19.32 -12.22 10.02
N ASP A 900 -19.67 -11.22 10.82
CA ASP A 900 -18.82 -10.72 11.89
C ASP A 900 -18.59 -11.78 12.97
N ALA A 901 -19.62 -12.51 13.37
CA ALA A 901 -19.53 -13.58 14.37
C ALA A 901 -18.76 -14.81 13.85
N LEU A 902 -19.12 -15.31 12.67
CA LEU A 902 -18.67 -16.63 12.19
C LEU A 902 -17.41 -16.60 11.33
N VAL A 903 -17.01 -15.43 10.82
CA VAL A 903 -15.82 -15.30 9.95
C VAL A 903 -14.86 -14.25 10.50
N ARG A 904 -15.32 -13.03 10.79
CA ARG A 904 -14.42 -11.94 11.20
C ARG A 904 -13.85 -12.14 12.60
N ARG A 905 -14.69 -12.51 13.55
CA ARG A 905 -14.36 -12.71 14.98
C ARG A 905 -14.37 -14.17 15.40
N ALA A 906 -14.39 -15.09 14.44
CA ALA A 906 -14.17 -16.49 14.71
C ALA A 906 -12.85 -16.69 15.50
N PRO A 907 -12.76 -17.76 16.31
CA PRO A 907 -11.51 -18.21 16.91
C PRO A 907 -10.36 -18.34 15.89
N GLY A 908 -9.13 -18.51 16.37
CA GLY A 908 -7.94 -18.68 15.52
C GLY A 908 -7.29 -17.38 15.07
N GLY A 909 -7.64 -16.24 15.68
CA GLY A 909 -6.95 -14.97 15.44
C GLY A 909 -5.51 -14.96 15.98
N PRO A 910 -4.77 -13.85 15.83
CA PRO A 910 -3.38 -13.74 16.34
C PRO A 910 -3.19 -14.18 17.79
N ARG A 911 -4.15 -13.84 18.66
CA ARG A 911 -4.12 -14.20 20.09
C ARG A 911 -4.28 -15.71 20.32
N ASP A 912 -5.19 -16.35 19.58
CA ASP A 912 -5.41 -17.80 19.69
C ASP A 912 -4.24 -18.59 19.08
N ARG A 913 -3.60 -18.05 18.03
CA ARG A 913 -2.38 -18.64 17.46
C ARG A 913 -1.21 -18.59 18.42
N LEU A 914 -1.00 -17.47 19.09
CA LEU A 914 0.02 -17.42 20.13
C LEU A 914 -0.29 -18.44 21.23
N ARG A 915 -1.54 -18.56 21.67
CA ARG A 915 -1.93 -19.56 22.66
C ARG A 915 -1.59 -20.98 22.21
N ALA A 916 -1.97 -21.35 20.98
CA ALA A 916 -1.63 -22.66 20.43
C ALA A 916 -0.11 -22.90 20.44
N LEU A 917 0.69 -21.90 20.02
CA LEU A 917 2.14 -21.95 20.08
C LEU A 917 2.70 -22.06 21.52
N LEU A 918 1.95 -21.63 22.54
CA LEU A 918 2.34 -21.74 23.96
C LEU A 918 1.92 -23.09 24.57
N GLU A 919 0.79 -23.65 24.16
CA GLU A 919 0.21 -24.89 24.70
C GLU A 919 0.89 -26.16 24.17
N GLU A 920 1.50 -26.12 22.98
CA GLU A 920 2.23 -27.24 22.35
C GLU A 920 3.36 -27.84 23.22
N ASP A 921 3.82 -27.16 24.28
CA ASP A 921 4.79 -27.69 25.26
C ASP A 921 4.16 -28.37 26.48
N THR A 922 2.91 -28.06 26.84
CA THR A 922 2.25 -28.63 28.05
C THR A 922 1.81 -30.08 27.88
N THR A 923 1.83 -30.60 26.66
CA THR A 923 1.52 -31.99 26.33
C THR A 923 2.76 -32.90 26.32
N ARG A 924 3.94 -32.41 26.74
CA ARG A 924 5.08 -33.29 27.07
C ARG A 924 4.88 -33.82 28.48
N PRO A 925 4.91 -35.15 28.72
CA PRO A 925 4.67 -35.68 30.05
C PRO A 925 5.81 -35.27 30.98
N ASP A 926 5.50 -34.42 31.96
CA ASP A 926 6.41 -34.08 33.05
C ASP A 926 6.83 -35.36 33.80
N GLU A 927 8.14 -35.59 33.86
CA GLU A 927 8.74 -36.42 34.89
C GLU A 927 8.39 -35.82 36.27
N ALA A 928 7.51 -36.50 36.99
CA ALA A 928 7.31 -36.50 38.44
C ALA A 928 7.79 -35.25 39.21
N LEU A 929 6.91 -34.25 39.35
CA LEU A 929 6.97 -33.32 40.47
C LEU A 929 6.78 -34.10 41.79
N PRO A 930 7.63 -33.92 42.81
CA PRO A 930 7.46 -34.59 44.11
C PRO A 930 6.21 -34.06 44.82
N PRO A 931 5.52 -34.88 45.63
CA PRO A 931 4.29 -34.46 46.28
C PRO A 931 4.57 -33.34 47.29
N GLU A 932 3.74 -32.30 47.25
CA GLU A 932 3.76 -31.19 48.21
C GLU A 932 3.66 -31.70 49.66
N PRO A 933 4.36 -31.06 50.62
CA PRO A 933 4.24 -31.40 52.03
C PRO A 933 2.86 -30.97 52.54
N LYS A 934 2.15 -31.91 53.16
CA LYS A 934 0.86 -31.67 53.81
C LYS A 934 1.00 -30.60 54.90
N MET A 935 0.15 -29.59 54.83
CA MET A 935 -0.32 -28.81 55.98
C MET A 935 -1.85 -28.78 55.97
#